data_AF-A0A0U2Z875-F1
#
_entry.id   AF-A0A0U2Z875-F1
#
_cell.length_a   1.000
_cell.length_b   1.000
_cell.length_c   1.000
_cell.angle_alpha   90.00
_cell.angle_beta   90.00
_cell.angle_gamma   90.00
#
_symmetry.space_group_name_H-M   'P 1'
#
loop_
_entity.id
_entity.type
_entity.pdbx_description
1 polymer ?
#
loop_
_entity_poly.entity_id
_entity_poly.type
_entity_poly.pdbx_seq_one_letter_code
_entity_poly.pdbx_strand_id
1 'polypeptide(L)'
;MKLEPVFFFLLRPFVLVNILLLTLLVGCTSLPIEQMPSKSYNHRVQFLVMHFTAIDYQRSVNALVKGPYVSSHYLIPERFDDSYPDDELKVLQLVDEQHRAWHAGSSYWQGRNDLNDQSIGIEIVNVPECEREMGHHFSDPFNGNEHGDGRLCIFPDYDPEQIALLVKLSKAILERHPDIGPTQVVGHSDITPSRKNDPGPRFPWYQLYKEGIGAWYDNETVNHYWQQFTKAPPSLGLVQAALRTYGYGIEETGRMDAQTLDTLSAFQMHFLPWHVSGEASDKTAATLFALIDKYFPERLTSLMERYNKEQIAEPEAEFAEPLGQVDSLFPEPEPSERKLVNDRKAFKAYAGEGEIIIDSQDAEFAEIYVNGEQLNIQQPFAPDAQYRYSLARRTRDGTNHLRVENVQPEGASVRVRIPYPVLQPSEGEKYDFSALDSLINSEIEQGYPGAVLLVVKDGQVIKHSAYGYKRLYDDNGGLLPKPQAMSKDTLFDMASNTKMFATNFALMKLMTEGKLSFNDKVSRHIPEFKGQGRAAIRVKDLLTHTAGYGPEVRFFERDNKFGEAFFSQNKARTVELLLHEVPLEIGRGIKPVYSDTGFLLLGVLVERLTNMSLDQYVESQIYEPLGLHNTKFNPLRKGFVKSQFAATEIRGNSRGGRVSFDNIRDYVLQGEVHDEKAYYAMQGVAGHAGLFSDASDMAVLTQVLLNRGGYGEQQVFAPSVLDQFSKASDMDITLGLGWRRAGNGERRWHFGPYASPQAIGHTGWTGTVTVVDPEYDLAIVLLTNRRHTPVVDLEEDLYGFKGDEFELGRYGSIISLIYEAVLSR
;
A
#
# COMPACT_ATOMS: atom_id res chain seq x y z
N MET A 1 -78.56 -71.61 -51.54
CA MET A 1 -79.86 -72.23 -51.27
C MET A 1 -79.89 -72.61 -49.80
N LYS A 2 -80.78 -71.97 -49.04
CA LYS A 2 -81.45 -72.41 -47.81
C LYS A 2 -80.71 -73.22 -46.72
N LEU A 3 -80.79 -72.66 -45.51
CA LEU A 3 -81.21 -73.27 -44.23
C LEU A 3 -80.30 -74.34 -43.58
N GLU A 4 -79.65 -73.97 -42.47
CA GLU A 4 -80.00 -74.35 -41.07
C GLU A 4 -80.73 -75.70 -40.80
N PRO A 5 -80.73 -76.26 -39.54
CA PRO A 5 -79.79 -76.13 -38.40
C PRO A 5 -79.65 -77.40 -37.47
N VAL A 6 -79.04 -77.18 -36.28
CA VAL A 6 -79.14 -77.85 -34.93
C VAL A 6 -78.33 -79.17 -34.71
N PHE A 7 -77.51 -79.38 -33.66
CA PHE A 7 -77.75 -79.26 -32.20
C PHE A 7 -76.46 -79.22 -31.31
N PHE A 8 -76.61 -78.53 -30.16
CA PHE A 8 -75.90 -78.46 -28.85
C PHE A 8 -74.85 -79.53 -28.44
N PHE A 9 -73.97 -79.41 -27.41
CA PHE A 9 -73.86 -78.54 -26.22
C PHE A 9 -72.42 -78.64 -25.61
N LEU A 10 -71.93 -77.54 -25.01
CA LEU A 10 -71.34 -77.43 -23.65
C LEU A 10 -69.80 -77.51 -23.40
N LEU A 11 -69.27 -76.31 -23.11
CA LEU A 11 -68.39 -75.89 -22.01
C LEU A 11 -66.91 -76.32 -21.93
N ARG A 12 -66.03 -75.43 -22.41
CA ARG A 12 -65.16 -74.46 -21.66
C ARG A 12 -63.86 -74.24 -22.43
N PRO A 13 -63.42 -72.99 -22.71
CA PRO A 13 -62.03 -72.82 -23.13
C PRO A 13 -61.24 -71.68 -22.48
N PHE A 14 -59.95 -72.00 -22.38
CA PHE A 14 -58.75 -71.17 -22.41
C PHE A 14 -58.68 -70.27 -23.67
N VAL A 15 -57.76 -69.28 -23.60
CA VAL A 15 -56.86 -68.84 -24.70
C VAL A 15 -57.36 -67.85 -25.77
N LEU A 16 -56.59 -66.75 -25.82
CA LEU A 16 -56.15 -65.90 -26.94
C LEU A 16 -57.15 -65.38 -28.00
N VAL A 17 -56.95 -64.07 -28.27
CA VAL A 17 -56.78 -63.44 -29.59
C VAL A 17 -58.00 -62.81 -30.28
N ASN A 18 -57.85 -61.48 -30.40
CA ASN A 18 -58.20 -60.58 -31.51
C ASN A 18 -59.63 -60.09 -31.76
N ILE A 19 -59.63 -58.78 -32.04
CA ILE A 19 -60.44 -58.06 -33.04
C ILE A 19 -61.85 -57.61 -32.59
N LEU A 20 -62.05 -56.28 -32.56
CA LEU A 20 -63.21 -55.71 -33.27
C LEU A 20 -64.01 -54.60 -32.54
N LEU A 21 -63.57 -53.33 -32.69
CA LEU A 21 -64.42 -52.13 -32.89
C LEU A 21 -65.34 -51.67 -31.73
N LEU A 22 -65.61 -50.40 -31.45
CA LEU A 22 -65.14 -49.08 -31.86
C LEU A 22 -65.90 -48.11 -30.93
N THR A 23 -65.24 -47.13 -30.30
CA THR A 23 -65.73 -45.73 -30.20
C THR A 23 -64.65 -44.83 -29.58
N LEU A 24 -63.89 -44.13 -30.43
CA LEU A 24 -63.93 -42.66 -30.70
C LEU A 24 -63.09 -41.84 -29.69
N LEU A 25 -61.87 -41.45 -30.06
CA LEU A 25 -61.49 -40.16 -30.68
C LEU A 25 -61.01 -39.12 -29.65
N VAL A 26 -59.69 -38.97 -29.53
CA VAL A 26 -59.06 -37.66 -29.68
C VAL A 26 -57.86 -37.86 -30.60
N GLY A 27 -57.95 -37.27 -31.79
CA GLY A 27 -56.88 -37.28 -32.77
C GLY A 27 -55.72 -36.42 -32.31
N CYS A 28 -54.53 -37.01 -32.26
CA CYS A 28 -53.32 -36.26 -32.57
C CYS A 28 -52.99 -36.57 -34.03
N THR A 29 -53.48 -35.73 -34.93
CA THR A 29 -52.83 -35.54 -36.22
C THR A 29 -51.43 -34.98 -35.93
N SER A 30 -50.43 -35.83 -35.72
CA SER A 30 -49.06 -35.38 -35.86
C SER A 30 -48.92 -34.92 -37.31
N LEU A 31 -48.75 -33.61 -37.51
CA LEU A 31 -48.35 -33.08 -38.81
C LEU A 31 -47.12 -33.91 -39.24
N PRO A 32 -47.13 -34.61 -40.39
CA PRO A 32 -45.97 -35.36 -40.82
C PRO A 32 -44.90 -34.35 -41.23
N ILE A 33 -44.06 -33.97 -40.28
CA ILE A 33 -42.92 -33.09 -40.50
C ILE A 33 -41.79 -33.96 -41.03
N GLU A 34 -41.47 -33.82 -42.31
CA GLU A 34 -40.26 -34.40 -42.88
C GLU A 34 -39.04 -33.76 -42.21
N GLN A 35 -38.22 -34.57 -41.55
CA GLN A 35 -37.02 -34.12 -40.87
C GLN A 35 -35.87 -34.07 -41.88
N MET A 36 -35.39 -32.86 -42.20
CA MET A 36 -34.23 -32.64 -43.05
C MET A 36 -33.21 -31.78 -42.27
N PRO A 37 -32.44 -32.39 -41.33
CA PRO A 37 -31.52 -31.63 -40.48
C PRO A 37 -30.43 -30.94 -41.31
N SER A 38 -30.15 -29.68 -40.99
CA SER A 38 -29.03 -28.92 -41.57
C SER A 38 -27.70 -29.52 -41.14
N LYS A 39 -26.61 -29.27 -41.88
CA LYS A 39 -25.24 -29.53 -41.38
C LYS A 39 -24.74 -28.40 -40.47
N SER A 40 -25.43 -27.27 -40.44
CA SER A 40 -25.12 -26.10 -39.62
C SER A 40 -26.12 -25.98 -38.47
N TYR A 41 -26.04 -26.89 -37.51
CA TYR A 41 -26.76 -26.81 -36.23
C TYR A 41 -25.86 -27.28 -35.08
N ASN A 42 -26.22 -26.89 -33.87
CA ASN A 42 -25.66 -27.35 -32.60
C ASN A 42 -26.80 -27.59 -31.59
N HIS A 43 -26.47 -28.20 -30.45
CA HIS A 43 -27.43 -28.42 -29.37
C HIS A 43 -27.67 -27.14 -28.57
N ARG A 44 -28.86 -27.04 -27.95
CA ARG A 44 -29.22 -25.87 -27.14
C ARG A 44 -28.39 -25.78 -25.86
N VAL A 45 -28.16 -26.92 -25.20
CA VAL A 45 -27.32 -27.01 -24.01
C VAL A 45 -25.86 -26.97 -24.45
N GLN A 46 -25.11 -26.04 -23.87
CA GLN A 46 -23.73 -25.72 -24.23
C GLN A 46 -22.81 -25.65 -22.99
N PHE A 47 -23.35 -25.67 -21.78
CA PHE A 47 -22.57 -25.57 -20.54
C PHE A 47 -23.06 -26.54 -19.46
N LEU A 48 -22.13 -26.91 -18.58
CA LEU A 48 -22.42 -27.62 -17.34
C LEU A 48 -21.92 -26.76 -16.17
N VAL A 49 -22.82 -26.36 -15.28
CA VAL A 49 -22.50 -25.47 -14.15
C VAL A 49 -22.61 -26.24 -12.84
N MET A 50 -21.53 -26.23 -12.08
CA MET A 50 -21.42 -26.86 -10.76
C MET A 50 -21.73 -25.84 -9.66
N HIS A 51 -22.56 -26.25 -8.70
CA HIS A 51 -23.01 -25.41 -7.59
C HIS A 51 -22.78 -26.13 -6.25
N PHE A 52 -22.75 -25.38 -5.16
CA PHE A 52 -23.15 -25.90 -3.86
C PHE A 52 -24.41 -25.20 -3.37
N THR A 53 -25.14 -25.87 -2.47
CA THR A 53 -26.40 -25.33 -1.94
C THR A 53 -26.21 -24.34 -0.79
N ALA A 54 -25.09 -24.41 -0.07
CA ALA A 54 -24.78 -23.64 1.14
C ALA A 54 -25.73 -23.87 2.34
N ILE A 55 -26.65 -24.82 2.21
CA ILE A 55 -27.68 -25.18 3.17
C ILE A 55 -27.88 -26.71 3.13
N ASP A 56 -28.38 -27.27 4.23
CA ASP A 56 -28.69 -28.70 4.34
C ASP A 56 -29.65 -29.21 3.24
N TYR A 57 -29.71 -30.52 3.06
CA TYR A 57 -30.51 -31.18 2.04
C TYR A 57 -32.00 -30.77 2.11
N GLN A 58 -32.61 -30.81 3.30
CA GLN A 58 -34.04 -30.51 3.43
C GLN A 58 -34.36 -29.06 3.05
N ARG A 59 -33.52 -28.11 3.43
CA ARG A 59 -33.64 -26.70 3.02
C ARG A 59 -33.36 -26.54 1.53
N SER A 60 -32.41 -27.27 0.97
CA SER A 60 -32.10 -27.29 -0.46
C SER A 60 -33.29 -27.75 -1.28
N VAL A 61 -33.95 -28.85 -0.89
CA VAL A 61 -35.19 -29.33 -1.53
C VAL A 61 -36.30 -28.29 -1.42
N ASN A 62 -36.47 -27.65 -0.25
CA ASN A 62 -37.47 -26.60 -0.10
C ASN A 62 -37.19 -25.40 -1.01
N ALA A 63 -35.93 -24.98 -1.15
CA ALA A 63 -35.54 -23.86 -2.00
C ALA A 63 -35.70 -24.17 -3.50
N LEU A 64 -35.22 -25.34 -3.95
CA LEU A 64 -35.11 -25.69 -5.37
C LEU A 64 -36.40 -26.30 -5.96
N VAL A 65 -37.27 -26.88 -5.12
CA VAL A 65 -38.51 -27.54 -5.56
C VAL A 65 -39.76 -26.77 -5.17
N LYS A 66 -39.81 -26.21 -3.95
CA LYS A 66 -41.00 -25.54 -3.42
C LYS A 66 -40.91 -24.01 -3.48
N GLY A 67 -39.70 -23.46 -3.65
CA GLY A 67 -39.44 -22.03 -3.73
C GLY A 67 -39.82 -21.44 -5.10
N PRO A 68 -40.18 -20.14 -5.17
CA PRO A 68 -40.67 -19.54 -6.42
C PRO A 68 -39.57 -18.92 -7.31
N TYR A 69 -38.30 -18.92 -6.89
CA TYR A 69 -37.26 -18.06 -7.50
C TYR A 69 -36.08 -18.79 -8.14
N VAL A 70 -35.68 -19.96 -7.64
CA VAL A 70 -34.48 -20.69 -8.08
C VAL A 70 -34.77 -22.18 -8.26
N SER A 71 -34.08 -22.82 -9.18
CA SER A 71 -34.19 -24.26 -9.45
C SER A 71 -32.92 -24.77 -10.13
N SER A 72 -32.63 -26.06 -10.00
CA SER A 72 -31.53 -26.73 -10.70
C SER A 72 -32.04 -27.95 -11.47
N HIS A 73 -31.21 -28.52 -12.35
CA HIS A 73 -31.57 -29.75 -13.04
C HIS A 73 -31.38 -30.95 -12.13
N TYR A 74 -30.29 -30.95 -11.36
CA TYR A 74 -29.92 -32.05 -10.47
C TYR A 74 -29.57 -31.55 -9.08
N LEU A 75 -29.85 -32.38 -8.07
CA LEU A 75 -29.40 -32.22 -6.68
C LEU A 75 -28.71 -33.52 -6.23
N ILE A 76 -27.52 -33.41 -5.65
CA ILE A 76 -26.78 -34.52 -5.06
C ILE A 76 -26.65 -34.29 -3.54
N PRO A 77 -27.28 -35.14 -2.71
CA PRO A 77 -27.18 -35.08 -1.25
C PRO A 77 -25.77 -35.43 -0.73
N GLU A 78 -25.53 -35.18 0.56
CA GLU A 78 -24.28 -35.52 1.28
C GLU A 78 -24.56 -36.62 2.31
N ARG A 79 -23.63 -37.56 2.53
CA ARG A 79 -23.80 -38.52 3.64
C ARG A 79 -23.64 -37.82 4.97
N PHE A 80 -24.34 -38.33 5.97
CA PHE A 80 -24.34 -37.77 7.33
C PHE A 80 -24.93 -36.36 7.43
N ASP A 81 -25.65 -35.90 6.40
CA ASP A 81 -26.61 -34.81 6.54
C ASP A 81 -27.84 -35.35 7.28
N ASP A 82 -28.05 -34.89 8.52
CA ASP A 82 -29.18 -35.27 9.38
C ASP A 82 -30.56 -35.05 8.74
N SER A 83 -30.63 -34.21 7.72
CA SER A 83 -31.86 -33.87 7.00
C SER A 83 -32.13 -34.76 5.77
N TYR A 84 -31.18 -35.60 5.36
CA TYR A 84 -31.33 -36.55 4.27
C TYR A 84 -31.96 -37.87 4.76
N PRO A 85 -33.10 -38.32 4.21
CA PRO A 85 -33.88 -39.43 4.78
C PRO A 85 -33.42 -40.84 4.38
N ASP A 86 -32.50 -40.97 3.42
CA ASP A 86 -32.05 -42.25 2.86
C ASP A 86 -30.62 -42.56 3.32
N ASP A 87 -30.32 -43.84 3.57
CA ASP A 87 -28.96 -44.29 3.93
C ASP A 87 -27.99 -44.30 2.71
N GLU A 88 -28.53 -44.41 1.50
CA GLU A 88 -27.76 -44.43 0.25
C GLU A 88 -28.01 -43.14 -0.55
N LEU A 89 -26.93 -42.49 -1.00
CA LEU A 89 -27.01 -41.28 -1.82
C LEU A 89 -27.64 -41.56 -3.19
N LYS A 90 -28.62 -40.75 -3.56
CA LYS A 90 -29.29 -40.79 -4.88
C LYS A 90 -29.20 -39.44 -5.57
N VAL A 91 -28.90 -39.45 -6.86
CA VAL A 91 -29.03 -38.25 -7.71
C VAL A 91 -30.51 -37.97 -7.93
N LEU A 92 -30.95 -36.75 -7.62
CA LEU A 92 -32.32 -36.31 -7.83
C LEU A 92 -32.38 -35.40 -9.06
N GLN A 93 -33.24 -35.73 -10.01
CA GLN A 93 -33.56 -34.84 -11.13
C GLN A 93 -34.76 -33.96 -10.75
N LEU A 94 -34.55 -32.66 -10.64
CA LEU A 94 -35.58 -31.70 -10.24
C LEU A 94 -36.25 -31.05 -11.46
N VAL A 95 -35.47 -30.79 -12.51
CA VAL A 95 -35.95 -30.24 -13.79
C VAL A 95 -35.41 -31.12 -14.92
N ASP A 96 -36.29 -31.48 -15.85
CA ASP A 96 -35.92 -32.21 -17.06
C ASP A 96 -34.98 -31.36 -17.94
N GLU A 97 -33.91 -31.94 -18.48
CA GLU A 97 -32.86 -31.22 -19.25
C GLU A 97 -33.39 -30.48 -20.50
N GLN A 98 -34.59 -30.82 -21.00
CA GLN A 98 -35.24 -30.10 -22.10
C GLN A 98 -35.88 -28.78 -21.67
N HIS A 99 -36.08 -28.59 -20.36
CA HIS A 99 -36.65 -27.39 -19.77
C HIS A 99 -35.56 -26.55 -19.11
N ARG A 100 -35.78 -25.24 -19.08
CA ARG A 100 -34.89 -24.31 -18.38
C ARG A 100 -35.05 -24.46 -16.87
N ALA A 101 -33.93 -24.64 -16.16
CA ALA A 101 -33.83 -24.39 -14.72
C ALA A 101 -33.23 -22.99 -14.45
N TRP A 102 -33.55 -22.40 -13.31
CA TRP A 102 -33.13 -21.05 -12.90
C TRP A 102 -32.00 -21.11 -11.85
N HIS A 103 -30.80 -21.55 -12.26
CA HIS A 103 -29.65 -21.75 -11.37
C HIS A 103 -28.53 -20.72 -11.58
N ALA A 104 -28.27 -20.28 -12.82
CA ALA A 104 -27.15 -19.39 -13.14
C ALA A 104 -27.43 -17.92 -12.79
N GLY A 105 -28.68 -17.46 -12.92
CA GLY A 105 -29.04 -16.04 -12.79
C GLY A 105 -28.36 -15.15 -13.84
N SER A 106 -28.11 -13.87 -13.53
CA SER A 106 -27.26 -13.01 -14.36
C SER A 106 -25.85 -13.59 -14.37
N SER A 107 -25.39 -13.98 -15.55
CA SER A 107 -24.19 -14.80 -15.75
C SER A 107 -23.59 -14.53 -17.12
N TYR A 108 -22.27 -14.66 -17.23
CA TYR A 108 -21.52 -14.56 -18.47
C TYR A 108 -20.44 -15.64 -18.53
N TRP A 109 -20.30 -16.29 -19.68
CA TRP A 109 -19.13 -17.13 -19.99
C TRP A 109 -18.91 -17.19 -21.49
N GLN A 110 -17.67 -17.02 -21.93
CA GLN A 110 -17.24 -17.17 -23.34
C GLN A 110 -18.14 -16.45 -24.36
N GLY A 111 -18.53 -15.22 -24.06
CA GLY A 111 -19.31 -14.36 -24.95
C GLY A 111 -20.82 -14.58 -24.90
N ARG A 112 -21.32 -15.42 -23.98
CA ARG A 112 -22.75 -15.68 -23.78
C ARG A 112 -23.20 -15.14 -22.44
N ASN A 113 -24.37 -14.51 -22.44
CA ASN A 113 -25.06 -14.05 -21.23
C ASN A 113 -26.24 -14.99 -20.91
N ASP A 114 -26.78 -14.89 -19.70
CA ASP A 114 -28.01 -15.56 -19.27
C ASP A 114 -27.99 -17.08 -19.46
N LEU A 115 -26.99 -17.73 -18.86
CA LEU A 115 -26.67 -19.14 -19.11
C LEU A 115 -27.78 -20.14 -18.73
N ASN A 116 -28.80 -19.74 -17.97
CA ASN A 116 -29.94 -20.61 -17.61
C ASN A 116 -30.55 -21.32 -18.84
N ASP A 117 -30.63 -20.63 -19.98
CA ASP A 117 -31.28 -21.15 -21.20
C ASP A 117 -30.44 -22.17 -21.99
N GLN A 118 -29.16 -22.31 -21.64
CA GLN A 118 -28.16 -23.08 -22.39
C GLN A 118 -27.25 -23.91 -21.48
N SER A 119 -27.63 -24.13 -20.23
CA SER A 119 -26.80 -24.86 -19.26
C SER A 119 -27.59 -25.87 -18.47
N ILE A 120 -26.89 -26.92 -18.04
CA ILE A 120 -27.37 -27.85 -17.03
C ILE A 120 -26.68 -27.48 -15.71
N GLY A 121 -27.48 -27.42 -14.63
CA GLY A 121 -27.03 -27.03 -13.31
C GLY A 121 -27.11 -28.21 -12.35
N ILE A 122 -25.99 -28.54 -11.70
CA ILE A 122 -25.93 -29.57 -10.67
C ILE A 122 -25.66 -28.89 -9.33
N GLU A 123 -26.62 -29.01 -8.42
CA GLU A 123 -26.52 -28.59 -7.03
C GLU A 123 -25.97 -29.73 -6.18
N ILE A 124 -24.99 -29.40 -5.33
CA ILE A 124 -24.33 -30.37 -4.47
C ILE A 124 -24.49 -29.89 -3.04
N VAL A 125 -25.08 -30.72 -2.19
CA VAL A 125 -25.26 -30.35 -0.78
C VAL A 125 -23.89 -30.25 -0.13
N ASN A 126 -23.50 -29.03 0.21
CA ASN A 126 -22.26 -28.73 0.90
C ASN A 126 -22.43 -27.37 1.61
N VAL A 127 -22.10 -27.29 2.89
CA VAL A 127 -22.46 -26.15 3.75
C VAL A 127 -21.21 -25.44 4.27
N PRO A 128 -20.75 -24.34 3.65
CA PRO A 128 -19.63 -23.57 4.17
C PRO A 128 -20.03 -22.75 5.40
N GLU A 129 -19.13 -22.67 6.37
CA GLU A 129 -19.29 -21.85 7.58
C GLU A 129 -18.66 -20.47 7.35
N CYS A 130 -19.47 -19.42 7.29
CA CYS A 130 -18.97 -18.07 7.08
C CYS A 130 -19.25 -17.16 8.28
N GLU A 131 -18.19 -16.62 8.88
CA GLU A 131 -18.28 -15.57 9.89
C GLU A 131 -18.20 -14.18 9.23
N ARG A 132 -19.03 -13.25 9.71
CA ARG A 132 -18.96 -11.83 9.34
C ARG A 132 -18.39 -11.05 10.54
N GLU A 133 -17.43 -10.17 10.30
CA GLU A 133 -16.94 -9.27 11.35
C GLU A 133 -18.10 -8.42 11.91
N MET A 134 -18.35 -8.50 13.21
CA MET A 134 -19.33 -7.66 13.89
C MET A 134 -18.81 -6.22 13.95
N GLY A 135 -19.40 -5.31 13.16
CA GLY A 135 -19.05 -3.89 13.25
C GLY A 135 -19.73 -2.93 12.26
N HIS A 136 -20.23 -3.41 11.12
CA HIS A 136 -20.88 -2.54 10.13
C HIS A 136 -22.38 -2.83 10.02
N HIS A 137 -23.20 -1.99 10.67
CA HIS A 137 -24.62 -1.85 10.31
C HIS A 137 -24.71 -1.19 8.92
N PHE A 138 -24.63 -1.99 7.86
CA PHE A 138 -25.18 -1.63 6.56
C PHE A 138 -26.36 -2.53 6.24
N SER A 139 -27.51 -1.88 6.11
CA SER A 139 -28.81 -2.43 5.77
C SER A 139 -28.85 -2.87 4.31
N ASP A 140 -28.45 -4.10 4.00
CA ASP A 140 -28.98 -4.82 2.84
C ASP A 140 -28.69 -6.34 2.94
N PRO A 141 -29.70 -7.21 3.17
CA PRO A 141 -29.54 -8.65 3.14
C PRO A 141 -29.21 -9.20 1.74
N PHE A 142 -29.32 -8.38 0.69
CA PHE A 142 -29.20 -8.80 -0.71
C PHE A 142 -27.97 -8.26 -1.44
N ASN A 143 -27.12 -7.45 -0.79
CA ASN A 143 -26.07 -6.68 -1.49
C ASN A 143 -24.68 -6.75 -0.84
N GLY A 144 -24.42 -7.79 -0.03
CA GLY A 144 -23.08 -8.07 0.47
C GLY A 144 -22.34 -8.98 -0.49
N ASN A 145 -21.45 -8.42 -1.32
CA ASN A 145 -20.54 -9.20 -2.18
C ASN A 145 -19.91 -10.35 -1.39
N GLU A 146 -19.96 -11.56 -1.94
CA GLU A 146 -19.40 -12.77 -1.32
C GLU A 146 -17.86 -12.70 -1.16
N HIS A 147 -17.23 -11.66 -1.72
CA HIS A 147 -15.79 -11.36 -1.69
C HIS A 147 -15.40 -10.11 -0.87
N GLY A 148 -16.28 -9.55 -0.04
CA GLY A 148 -15.96 -8.39 0.79
C GLY A 148 -14.91 -8.66 1.88
N ASP A 149 -14.06 -7.66 2.17
CA ASP A 149 -12.96 -7.62 3.17
C ASP A 149 -13.34 -7.97 4.64
N GLY A 150 -14.57 -8.46 4.90
CA GLY A 150 -15.10 -8.74 6.24
C GLY A 150 -15.85 -10.08 6.38
N ARG A 151 -15.60 -11.05 5.47
CA ARG A 151 -16.22 -12.39 5.51
C ARG A 151 -15.15 -13.49 5.49
N LEU A 152 -15.00 -14.21 6.60
CA LEU A 152 -14.14 -15.40 6.70
C LEU A 152 -15.02 -16.64 6.48
N CYS A 153 -14.80 -17.38 5.38
CA CYS A 153 -15.52 -18.62 5.10
C CYS A 153 -14.59 -19.84 5.24
N ILE A 154 -15.05 -20.86 5.96
CA ILE A 154 -14.48 -22.20 6.05
C ILE A 154 -15.31 -23.10 5.13
N PHE A 155 -14.66 -23.66 4.11
CA PHE A 155 -15.30 -24.58 3.16
C PHE A 155 -14.97 -26.02 3.56
N PRO A 156 -15.97 -26.87 3.82
CA PRO A 156 -15.74 -28.29 4.06
C PRO A 156 -15.35 -29.04 2.78
N ASP A 157 -14.72 -30.20 2.96
CA ASP A 157 -14.46 -31.14 1.88
C ASP A 157 -15.75 -31.80 1.41
N TYR A 158 -15.86 -32.02 0.10
CA TYR A 158 -16.96 -32.77 -0.49
C TYR A 158 -16.87 -34.26 -0.16
N ASP A 159 -18.00 -34.89 0.14
CA ASP A 159 -18.08 -36.32 0.39
C ASP A 159 -17.61 -37.13 -0.83
N PRO A 160 -16.64 -38.07 -0.68
CA PRO A 160 -16.18 -38.91 -1.78
C PRO A 160 -17.28 -39.68 -2.53
N GLU A 161 -18.34 -40.14 -1.86
CA GLU A 161 -19.45 -40.84 -2.53
C GLU A 161 -20.33 -39.89 -3.33
N GLN A 162 -20.54 -38.68 -2.80
CA GLN A 162 -21.20 -37.58 -3.51
C GLN A 162 -20.44 -37.21 -4.79
N ILE A 163 -19.11 -37.12 -4.72
CA ILE A 163 -18.25 -36.85 -5.88
C ILE A 163 -18.25 -38.01 -6.88
N ALA A 164 -18.32 -39.26 -6.43
CA ALA A 164 -18.43 -40.41 -7.33
C ALA A 164 -19.74 -40.38 -8.14
N LEU A 165 -20.86 -40.00 -7.51
CA LEU A 165 -22.14 -39.78 -8.19
C LEU A 165 -22.08 -38.61 -9.16
N LEU A 166 -21.45 -37.52 -8.77
CA LEU A 166 -21.22 -36.35 -9.63
C LEU A 166 -20.45 -36.71 -10.90
N VAL A 167 -19.37 -37.49 -10.78
CA VAL A 167 -18.58 -37.96 -11.93
C VAL A 167 -19.46 -38.80 -12.87
N LYS A 168 -20.21 -39.75 -12.33
CA LYS A 168 -21.10 -40.61 -13.14
C LYS A 168 -22.18 -39.79 -13.86
N LEU A 169 -22.81 -38.85 -13.14
CA LEU A 169 -23.83 -37.96 -13.70
C LEU A 169 -23.24 -37.05 -14.78
N SER A 170 -22.12 -36.40 -14.50
CA SER A 170 -21.47 -35.47 -15.42
C SER A 170 -21.07 -36.16 -16.72
N LYS A 171 -20.46 -37.37 -16.65
CA LYS A 171 -20.15 -38.16 -17.86
C LYS A 171 -21.40 -38.47 -18.69
N ALA A 172 -22.48 -38.87 -18.03
CA ALA A 172 -23.73 -39.17 -18.72
C ALA A 172 -24.33 -37.91 -19.39
N ILE A 173 -24.24 -36.74 -18.74
CA ILE A 173 -24.66 -35.46 -19.31
C ILE A 173 -23.81 -35.10 -20.53
N LEU A 174 -22.48 -35.18 -20.42
CA LEU A 174 -21.56 -34.86 -21.51
C LEU A 174 -21.72 -35.80 -22.71
N GLU A 175 -22.06 -37.07 -22.47
CA GLU A 175 -22.40 -38.02 -23.55
C GLU A 175 -23.69 -37.64 -24.29
N ARG A 176 -24.70 -37.11 -23.57
CA ARG A 176 -25.96 -36.62 -24.16
C ARG A 176 -25.80 -35.26 -24.86
N HIS A 177 -24.88 -34.44 -24.39
CA HIS A 177 -24.64 -33.07 -24.87
C HIS A 177 -23.18 -32.91 -25.33
N PRO A 178 -22.80 -33.49 -26.49
CA PRO A 178 -21.41 -33.57 -26.94
C PRO A 178 -20.78 -32.22 -27.31
N ASP A 179 -21.59 -31.16 -27.42
CA ASP A 179 -21.12 -29.80 -27.70
C ASP A 179 -20.57 -29.09 -26.44
N ILE A 180 -20.72 -29.69 -25.24
CA ILE A 180 -20.11 -29.18 -24.00
C ILE A 180 -18.65 -29.64 -23.96
N GLY A 181 -17.75 -28.74 -24.35
CA GLY A 181 -16.31 -28.98 -24.25
C GLY A 181 -15.74 -28.79 -22.83
N PRO A 182 -14.45 -29.09 -22.63
CA PRO A 182 -13.78 -28.99 -21.32
C PRO A 182 -13.89 -27.59 -20.69
N THR A 183 -13.80 -26.52 -21.49
CA THR A 183 -13.85 -25.14 -20.99
C THR A 183 -15.28 -24.64 -20.73
N GLN A 184 -16.30 -25.46 -21.01
CA GLN A 184 -17.71 -25.18 -20.78
C GLN A 184 -18.26 -25.89 -19.54
N VAL A 185 -17.41 -26.59 -18.79
CA VAL A 185 -17.70 -27.09 -17.45
C VAL A 185 -17.12 -26.10 -16.44
N VAL A 186 -17.99 -25.43 -15.69
CA VAL A 186 -17.65 -24.24 -14.90
C VAL A 186 -18.33 -24.26 -13.53
N GLY A 187 -17.78 -23.54 -12.56
CA GLY A 187 -18.46 -23.24 -11.31
C GLY A 187 -19.45 -22.09 -11.47
N HIS A 188 -20.38 -21.92 -10.53
CA HIS A 188 -21.21 -20.72 -10.52
C HIS A 188 -20.35 -19.45 -10.36
N SER A 189 -19.29 -19.53 -9.56
CA SER A 189 -18.32 -18.46 -9.35
C SER A 189 -17.59 -18.03 -10.63
N ASP A 190 -17.38 -18.93 -11.58
CA ASP A 190 -16.74 -18.56 -12.85
C ASP A 190 -17.61 -17.66 -13.71
N ILE A 191 -18.92 -17.91 -13.71
CA ILE A 191 -19.88 -17.26 -14.60
C ILE A 191 -20.49 -16.00 -13.99
N THR A 192 -20.33 -15.79 -12.69
CA THR A 192 -20.73 -14.56 -12.00
C THR A 192 -19.80 -14.21 -10.83
N PRO A 193 -18.49 -13.95 -11.08
CA PRO A 193 -17.47 -13.83 -10.03
C PRO A 193 -17.77 -12.81 -8.94
N SER A 194 -18.40 -11.69 -9.26
CA SER A 194 -18.70 -10.63 -8.28
C SER A 194 -19.81 -10.98 -7.28
N ARG A 195 -20.58 -12.04 -7.56
CA ARG A 195 -21.79 -12.39 -6.81
C ARG A 195 -21.70 -13.74 -6.13
N LYS A 196 -20.95 -14.69 -6.69
CA LYS A 196 -20.98 -16.09 -6.28
C LYS A 196 -19.59 -16.66 -6.08
N ASN A 197 -19.43 -17.45 -5.02
CA ASN A 197 -18.19 -18.16 -4.70
C ASN A 197 -18.32 -19.69 -4.78
N ASP A 198 -19.50 -20.23 -5.08
CA ASP A 198 -19.71 -21.67 -5.23
C ASP A 198 -19.18 -22.21 -6.57
N PRO A 199 -18.69 -23.46 -6.64
CA PRO A 199 -18.65 -24.50 -5.59
C PRO A 199 -17.47 -24.35 -4.60
N GLY A 200 -16.78 -23.21 -4.58
CA GLY A 200 -15.74 -22.91 -3.61
C GLY A 200 -14.40 -23.63 -3.84
N PRO A 201 -13.36 -23.28 -3.06
CA PRO A 201 -12.00 -23.76 -3.26
C PRO A 201 -11.78 -25.24 -2.91
N ARG A 202 -12.70 -25.89 -2.19
CA ARG A 202 -12.58 -27.33 -1.87
C ARG A 202 -13.20 -28.22 -2.94
N PHE A 203 -13.82 -27.66 -3.98
CA PHE A 203 -14.40 -28.44 -5.05
C PHE A 203 -13.31 -29.18 -5.85
N PRO A 204 -13.46 -30.49 -6.12
CA PRO A 204 -12.36 -31.32 -6.61
C PRO A 204 -12.20 -31.26 -8.14
N TRP A 205 -11.99 -30.05 -8.70
CA TRP A 205 -11.84 -29.82 -10.14
C TRP A 205 -10.81 -30.73 -10.81
N TYR A 206 -9.64 -30.91 -10.21
CA TYR A 206 -8.60 -31.80 -10.75
C TYR A 206 -9.02 -33.27 -10.78
N GLN A 207 -9.83 -33.72 -9.82
CA GLN A 207 -10.35 -35.10 -9.81
C GLN A 207 -11.32 -35.30 -10.98
N LEU A 208 -12.21 -34.33 -11.23
CA LEU A 208 -13.13 -34.35 -12.36
C LEU A 208 -12.37 -34.35 -13.69
N TYR A 209 -11.34 -33.52 -13.82
CA TYR A 209 -10.50 -33.48 -15.01
C TYR A 209 -9.84 -34.82 -15.33
N LYS A 210 -9.31 -35.53 -14.32
CA LYS A 210 -8.75 -36.88 -14.52
C LYS A 210 -9.77 -37.90 -15.03
N GLU A 211 -11.05 -37.65 -14.74
CA GLU A 211 -12.17 -38.43 -15.23
C GLU A 211 -12.69 -37.96 -16.60
N GLY A 212 -12.03 -36.97 -17.23
CA GLY A 212 -12.41 -36.40 -18.52
C GLY A 212 -13.50 -35.33 -18.44
N ILE A 213 -13.74 -34.75 -17.27
CA ILE A 213 -14.76 -33.72 -17.04
C ILE A 213 -14.09 -32.38 -16.77
N GLY A 214 -14.35 -31.39 -17.62
CA GLY A 214 -13.84 -30.03 -17.45
C GLY A 214 -12.38 -29.83 -17.83
N ALA A 215 -11.91 -28.59 -17.69
CA ALA A 215 -10.58 -28.16 -18.10
C ALA A 215 -9.57 -28.25 -16.95
N TRP A 216 -8.33 -28.58 -17.28
CA TRP A 216 -7.16 -28.41 -16.42
C TRP A 216 -5.91 -28.15 -17.25
N TYR A 217 -4.93 -27.48 -16.65
CA TYR A 217 -3.64 -27.16 -17.28
C TYR A 217 -2.65 -28.31 -17.19
N ASP A 218 -1.60 -28.25 -18.02
CA ASP A 218 -0.46 -29.15 -17.92
C ASP A 218 0.66 -28.50 -17.10
N ASN A 219 1.18 -29.23 -16.10
CA ASN A 219 2.17 -28.70 -15.16
C ASN A 219 3.46 -28.22 -15.85
N GLU A 220 3.89 -28.89 -16.92
CA GLU A 220 5.08 -28.50 -17.68
C GLU A 220 4.90 -27.13 -18.35
N THR A 221 3.74 -26.89 -18.95
CA THR A 221 3.37 -25.60 -19.57
C THR A 221 3.23 -24.50 -18.53
N VAL A 222 2.64 -24.78 -17.37
CA VAL A 222 2.62 -23.82 -16.25
C VAL A 222 4.04 -23.48 -15.81
N ASN A 223 4.91 -24.47 -15.63
CA ASN A 223 6.30 -24.22 -15.25
C ASN A 223 7.05 -23.39 -16.29
N HIS A 224 6.78 -23.62 -17.58
CA HIS A 224 7.36 -22.83 -18.67
C HIS A 224 6.97 -21.35 -18.56
N TYR A 225 5.67 -21.03 -18.52
CA TYR A 225 5.20 -19.65 -18.37
C TYR A 225 5.57 -19.05 -17.02
N TRP A 226 5.61 -19.85 -15.96
CA TRP A 226 5.98 -19.38 -14.63
C TRP A 226 7.43 -18.92 -14.61
N GLN A 227 8.36 -19.70 -15.15
CA GLN A 227 9.75 -19.28 -15.29
C GLN A 227 9.91 -18.00 -16.11
N GLN A 228 9.08 -17.81 -17.13
CA GLN A 228 9.07 -16.61 -17.95
C GLN A 228 8.52 -15.40 -17.18
N PHE A 229 7.35 -15.53 -16.57
CA PHE A 229 6.67 -14.45 -15.86
C PHE A 229 7.30 -14.09 -14.52
N THR A 230 8.03 -15.00 -13.88
CA THR A 230 8.86 -14.65 -12.71
C THR A 230 10.01 -13.71 -13.11
N LYS A 231 10.57 -13.84 -14.32
CA LYS A 231 11.64 -12.95 -14.80
C LYS A 231 11.10 -11.61 -15.29
N ALA A 232 9.96 -11.64 -15.96
CA ALA A 232 9.32 -10.50 -16.58
C ALA A 232 7.80 -10.64 -16.43
N PRO A 233 7.19 -10.09 -15.37
CA PRO A 233 5.77 -10.30 -15.11
C PRO A 233 4.90 -9.61 -16.17
N PRO A 234 3.79 -10.23 -16.60
CA PRO A 234 2.84 -9.60 -17.50
C PRO A 234 2.16 -8.41 -16.82
N SER A 235 1.80 -7.38 -17.60
CA SER A 235 1.01 -6.27 -17.07
C SER A 235 -0.37 -6.75 -16.59
N LEU A 236 -0.98 -6.01 -15.66
CA LEU A 236 -2.32 -6.35 -15.19
C LEU A 236 -3.37 -6.27 -16.30
N GLY A 237 -3.22 -5.32 -17.23
CA GLY A 237 -4.06 -5.24 -18.42
C GLY A 237 -3.96 -6.49 -19.30
N LEU A 238 -2.75 -7.01 -19.48
CA LEU A 238 -2.54 -8.26 -20.20
C LEU A 238 -3.17 -9.48 -19.48
N VAL A 239 -3.10 -9.54 -18.14
CA VAL A 239 -3.77 -10.60 -17.37
C VAL A 239 -5.30 -10.51 -17.51
N GLN A 240 -5.90 -9.32 -17.45
CA GLN A 240 -7.34 -9.12 -17.70
C GLN A 240 -7.73 -9.54 -19.12
N ALA A 241 -6.92 -9.19 -20.12
CA ALA A 241 -7.13 -9.61 -21.51
C ALA A 241 -7.07 -11.15 -21.65
N ALA A 242 -6.14 -11.80 -20.94
CA ALA A 242 -6.03 -13.26 -20.90
C ALA A 242 -7.25 -13.90 -20.20
N LEU A 243 -7.73 -13.36 -19.08
CA LEU A 243 -8.94 -13.85 -18.40
C LEU A 243 -10.17 -13.77 -19.31
N ARG A 244 -10.33 -12.64 -20.02
CA ARG A 244 -11.38 -12.48 -21.03
C ARG A 244 -11.23 -13.50 -22.17
N THR A 245 -9.99 -13.72 -22.63
CA THR A 245 -9.69 -14.68 -23.70
C THR A 245 -10.09 -16.10 -23.33
N TYR A 246 -9.87 -16.49 -22.07
CA TYR A 246 -10.23 -17.80 -21.54
C TYR A 246 -11.75 -17.98 -21.40
N GLY A 247 -12.46 -16.96 -20.91
CA GLY A 247 -13.93 -17.02 -20.84
C GLY A 247 -14.62 -16.02 -19.91
N TYR A 248 -13.89 -15.32 -19.03
CA TYR A 248 -14.48 -14.43 -18.03
C TYR A 248 -15.04 -13.13 -18.62
N GLY A 249 -16.11 -12.63 -18.02
CA GLY A 249 -16.77 -11.37 -18.38
C GLY A 249 -16.11 -10.16 -17.75
N ILE A 250 -14.83 -9.95 -18.02
CA ILE A 250 -14.02 -8.91 -17.38
C ILE A 250 -13.64 -7.77 -18.36
N GLU A 251 -13.74 -6.52 -17.91
CA GLU A 251 -13.22 -5.33 -18.59
C GLU A 251 -11.71 -5.14 -18.38
N GLU A 252 -11.02 -4.56 -19.37
CA GLU A 252 -9.57 -4.38 -19.32
C GLU A 252 -9.28 -2.94 -18.89
N THR A 253 -9.06 -2.77 -17.59
CA THR A 253 -8.87 -1.45 -16.97
C THR A 253 -7.39 -1.15 -16.69
N GLY A 254 -6.53 -2.17 -16.72
CA GLY A 254 -5.13 -2.08 -16.31
C GLY A 254 -4.93 -1.84 -14.80
N ARG A 255 -6.00 -1.88 -14.01
CA ARG A 255 -6.01 -1.55 -12.57
C ARG A 255 -6.55 -2.72 -11.75
N MET A 256 -6.09 -2.82 -10.50
CA MET A 256 -6.60 -3.82 -9.56
C MET A 256 -7.91 -3.29 -8.95
N ASP A 257 -9.00 -3.44 -9.69
CA ASP A 257 -10.37 -3.10 -9.28
C ASP A 257 -11.13 -4.32 -8.72
N ALA A 258 -12.34 -4.08 -8.19
CA ALA A 258 -13.16 -5.12 -7.56
C ALA A 258 -13.47 -6.29 -8.51
N GLN A 259 -13.87 -5.98 -9.76
CA GLN A 259 -14.09 -6.97 -10.81
C GLN A 259 -12.85 -7.86 -11.02
N THR A 260 -11.66 -7.25 -11.05
CA THR A 260 -10.40 -7.98 -11.26
C THR A 260 -10.10 -8.91 -10.11
N LEU A 261 -10.26 -8.43 -8.87
CA LEU A 261 -10.08 -9.23 -7.67
C LEU A 261 -11.06 -10.41 -7.60
N ASP A 262 -12.34 -10.16 -7.86
CA ASP A 262 -13.40 -11.17 -7.85
C ASP A 262 -13.15 -12.24 -8.92
N THR A 263 -12.81 -11.82 -10.14
CA THR A 263 -12.53 -12.72 -11.26
C THR A 263 -11.28 -13.56 -11.02
N LEU A 264 -10.21 -12.97 -10.48
CA LEU A 264 -8.99 -13.70 -10.12
C LEU A 264 -9.27 -14.70 -8.99
N SER A 265 -10.12 -14.35 -8.02
CA SER A 265 -10.52 -15.25 -6.95
C SER A 265 -11.32 -16.44 -7.47
N ALA A 266 -12.30 -16.21 -8.36
CA ALA A 266 -13.04 -17.29 -9.02
C ALA A 266 -12.11 -18.21 -9.83
N PHE A 267 -11.24 -17.62 -10.65
CA PHE A 267 -10.23 -18.37 -11.41
C PHE A 267 -9.32 -19.22 -10.51
N GLN A 268 -8.90 -18.69 -9.37
CA GLN A 268 -8.08 -19.43 -8.41
C GLN A 268 -8.87 -20.53 -7.71
N MET A 269 -10.12 -20.30 -7.30
CA MET A 269 -10.95 -21.37 -6.72
C MET A 269 -11.09 -22.55 -7.69
N HIS A 270 -11.13 -22.28 -8.99
CA HIS A 270 -11.18 -23.31 -10.02
C HIS A 270 -9.80 -23.99 -10.22
N PHE A 271 -8.76 -23.24 -10.57
CA PHE A 271 -7.50 -23.80 -11.09
C PHE A 271 -6.34 -23.80 -10.09
N LEU A 272 -6.42 -23.00 -9.03
CA LEU A 272 -5.39 -22.87 -7.98
C LEU A 272 -6.02 -22.91 -6.58
N PRO A 273 -6.83 -23.93 -6.23
CA PRO A 273 -7.66 -23.93 -5.01
C PRO A 273 -6.85 -23.83 -3.70
N TRP A 274 -5.57 -24.21 -3.72
CA TRP A 274 -4.64 -24.06 -2.60
C TRP A 274 -4.07 -22.63 -2.44
N HIS A 275 -4.42 -21.70 -3.34
CA HIS A 275 -3.87 -20.35 -3.40
C HIS A 275 -4.89 -19.33 -3.97
N VAL A 276 -6.01 -19.17 -3.26
CA VAL A 276 -7.05 -18.19 -3.57
C VAL A 276 -6.76 -16.87 -2.84
N SER A 277 -6.02 -15.97 -3.50
CA SER A 277 -5.61 -14.66 -2.97
C SER A 277 -6.26 -13.47 -3.66
N GLY A 278 -6.91 -13.69 -4.81
CA GLY A 278 -7.40 -12.62 -5.69
C GLY A 278 -6.29 -11.83 -6.39
N GLU A 279 -5.03 -12.27 -6.28
CA GLU A 279 -3.87 -11.59 -6.86
C GLU A 279 -3.46 -12.16 -8.23
N ALA A 280 -3.07 -11.26 -9.15
CA ALA A 280 -2.46 -11.60 -10.43
C ALA A 280 -0.98 -11.99 -10.27
N SER A 281 -0.69 -12.99 -9.43
CA SER A 281 0.67 -13.52 -9.25
C SER A 281 1.24 -14.09 -10.55
N ASP A 282 2.57 -14.21 -10.62
CA ASP A 282 3.26 -14.88 -11.72
C ASP A 282 2.73 -16.31 -11.96
N LYS A 283 2.45 -17.05 -10.89
CA LYS A 283 1.84 -18.39 -10.95
C LYS A 283 0.38 -18.36 -11.40
N THR A 284 -0.40 -17.36 -10.98
CA THR A 284 -1.79 -17.14 -11.48
C THR A 284 -1.76 -16.90 -12.98
N ALA A 285 -0.91 -15.98 -13.44
CA ALA A 285 -0.76 -15.65 -14.85
C ALA A 285 -0.24 -16.84 -15.65
N ALA A 286 0.76 -17.58 -15.15
CA ALA A 286 1.29 -18.76 -15.82
C ALA A 286 0.23 -19.87 -15.98
N THR A 287 -0.59 -20.06 -14.96
CA THR A 287 -1.71 -21.03 -15.00
C THR A 287 -2.74 -20.63 -16.07
N LEU A 288 -3.10 -19.35 -16.11
CA LEU A 288 -4.02 -18.79 -17.10
C LEU A 288 -3.48 -18.94 -18.52
N PHE A 289 -2.22 -18.58 -18.75
CA PHE A 289 -1.59 -18.71 -20.07
C PHE A 289 -1.44 -20.17 -20.49
N ALA A 290 -1.13 -21.08 -19.57
CA ALA A 290 -1.07 -22.52 -19.87
C ALA A 290 -2.45 -23.09 -20.26
N LEU A 291 -3.53 -22.61 -19.65
CA LEU A 291 -4.89 -22.96 -20.04
C LEU A 291 -5.23 -22.42 -21.44
N ILE A 292 -4.87 -21.17 -21.72
CA ILE A 292 -5.08 -20.55 -23.05
C ILE A 292 -4.25 -21.28 -24.11
N ASP A 293 -3.01 -21.65 -23.83
CA ASP A 293 -2.15 -22.44 -24.71
C ASP A 293 -2.83 -23.76 -25.09
N LYS A 294 -3.34 -24.48 -24.08
CA LYS A 294 -3.96 -25.79 -24.27
C LYS A 294 -5.30 -25.75 -25.01
N TYR A 295 -6.18 -24.80 -24.66
CA TYR A 295 -7.56 -24.80 -25.14
C TYR A 295 -7.86 -23.73 -26.20
N PHE A 296 -7.01 -22.71 -26.32
CA PHE A 296 -7.17 -21.60 -27.27
C PHE A 296 -5.83 -21.18 -27.94
N PRO A 297 -5.05 -22.12 -28.50
CA PRO A 297 -3.70 -21.84 -29.00
C PRO A 297 -3.67 -20.73 -30.07
N GLU A 298 -4.73 -20.62 -30.89
CA GLU A 298 -4.85 -19.57 -31.91
C GLU A 298 -4.95 -18.16 -31.32
N ARG A 299 -5.44 -18.02 -30.08
CA ARG A 299 -5.58 -16.73 -29.37
C ARG A 299 -4.35 -16.38 -28.53
N LEU A 300 -3.51 -17.36 -28.22
CA LEU A 300 -2.29 -17.18 -27.43
C LEU A 300 -1.30 -16.24 -28.15
N THR A 301 -1.15 -16.39 -29.47
CA THR A 301 -0.17 -15.62 -30.26
C THR A 301 -0.29 -14.12 -30.04
N SER A 302 -1.52 -13.56 -30.12
CA SER A 302 -1.74 -12.13 -29.90
C SER A 302 -1.43 -11.67 -28.48
N LEU A 303 -1.67 -12.52 -27.47
CA LEU A 303 -1.34 -12.20 -26.08
C LEU A 303 0.17 -12.20 -25.86
N MET A 304 0.89 -13.13 -26.47
CA MET A 304 2.35 -13.23 -26.36
C MET A 304 3.09 -12.15 -27.17
N GLU A 305 2.55 -11.74 -28.32
CA GLU A 305 3.06 -10.57 -29.06
C GLU A 305 2.94 -9.29 -28.23
N ARG A 306 1.78 -9.10 -27.59
CA ARG A 306 1.57 -7.98 -26.67
C ARG A 306 2.49 -8.06 -25.46
N TYR A 307 2.63 -9.23 -24.83
CA TYR A 307 3.58 -9.45 -23.74
C TYR A 307 4.98 -8.99 -24.13
N ASN A 308 5.51 -9.49 -25.25
CA ASN A 308 6.84 -9.13 -25.73
C ASN A 308 6.97 -7.62 -26.00
N LYS A 309 5.94 -6.99 -26.56
CA LYS A 309 5.92 -5.55 -26.80
C LYS A 309 5.93 -4.75 -25.50
N GLU A 310 5.21 -5.19 -24.48
CA GLU A 310 5.20 -4.59 -23.14
C GLU A 310 6.53 -4.81 -22.38
N GLN A 311 7.34 -5.81 -22.75
CA GLN A 311 8.67 -6.08 -22.15
C GLN A 311 9.81 -5.31 -22.82
N ILE A 312 9.65 -4.84 -24.06
CA ILE A 312 10.61 -3.92 -24.68
C ILE A 312 10.37 -2.57 -24.03
N ALA A 313 10.97 -2.36 -22.87
CA ALA A 313 11.03 -1.07 -22.23
C ALA A 313 11.53 -0.05 -23.26
N GLU A 314 10.73 0.98 -23.52
CA GLU A 314 11.34 2.26 -23.83
C GLU A 314 12.34 2.53 -22.70
N PRO A 315 13.58 2.96 -22.99
CA PRO A 315 14.49 3.35 -21.92
C PRO A 315 13.68 4.25 -20.99
N GLU A 316 13.59 3.89 -19.71
CA GLU A 316 13.12 4.81 -18.69
C GLU A 316 13.82 6.11 -19.02
N ALA A 317 13.05 7.13 -19.41
CA ALA A 317 13.60 8.45 -19.56
C ALA A 317 14.32 8.68 -18.24
N GLU A 318 15.65 8.80 -18.28
CA GLU A 318 16.41 9.22 -17.12
C GLU A 318 15.63 10.39 -16.55
N PHE A 319 15.07 10.22 -15.36
CA PHE A 319 14.35 11.28 -14.70
C PHE A 319 15.42 12.29 -14.34
N ALA A 320 15.77 13.16 -15.29
CA ALA A 320 16.67 14.26 -15.06
C ALA A 320 15.98 15.08 -13.98
N GLU A 321 16.54 15.06 -12.77
CA GLU A 321 15.91 15.73 -11.65
C GLU A 321 15.75 17.21 -12.02
N PRO A 322 14.53 17.76 -11.93
CA PRO A 322 14.31 19.14 -12.29
C PRO A 322 15.17 20.03 -11.38
N LEU A 323 15.90 20.96 -11.99
CA LEU A 323 16.77 21.85 -11.26
C LEU A 323 15.96 23.04 -10.71
N GLY A 324 15.73 23.03 -9.40
CA GLY A 324 14.91 24.03 -8.72
C GLY A 324 13.41 23.71 -8.77
N GLN A 325 12.60 24.73 -8.47
CA GLN A 325 11.13 24.61 -8.40
C GLN A 325 10.45 24.82 -9.74
N VAL A 326 11.11 25.49 -10.67
CA VAL A 326 10.73 25.57 -12.07
C VAL A 326 11.93 25.11 -12.87
N ASP A 327 11.75 24.12 -13.73
CA ASP A 327 12.67 23.74 -14.80
C ASP A 327 11.80 23.36 -15.98
N SER A 328 11.65 24.26 -16.95
CA SER A 328 10.69 24.08 -18.04
C SER A 328 11.18 24.74 -19.33
N LEU A 329 10.88 24.09 -20.44
CA LEU A 329 11.14 24.60 -21.78
C LEU A 329 9.92 25.40 -22.27
N PHE A 330 10.17 26.54 -22.90
CA PHE A 330 9.15 27.40 -23.48
C PHE A 330 9.47 27.69 -24.97
N PRO A 331 8.52 27.49 -25.90
CA PRO A 331 7.21 26.85 -25.69
C PRO A 331 7.33 25.40 -25.20
N GLU A 332 6.32 24.92 -24.46
CA GLU A 332 6.32 23.53 -23.98
C GLU A 332 6.31 22.54 -25.16
N PRO A 333 7.09 21.43 -25.12
CA PRO A 333 7.15 20.45 -26.20
C PRO A 333 5.80 19.81 -26.53
N GLU A 334 4.96 19.59 -25.51
CA GLU A 334 3.62 19.00 -25.63
C GLU A 334 2.57 19.97 -25.05
N PRO A 335 2.22 21.05 -25.78
CA PRO A 335 1.35 22.08 -25.25
C PRO A 335 -0.11 21.60 -25.18
N SER A 336 -0.83 22.00 -24.14
CA SER A 336 -2.28 21.84 -24.07
C SER A 336 -2.99 22.66 -25.16
N GLU A 337 -4.16 22.19 -25.62
CA GLU A 337 -5.04 23.01 -26.47
C GLU A 337 -5.46 24.34 -25.79
N ARG A 338 -5.43 24.38 -24.45
CA ARG A 338 -5.74 25.56 -23.65
C ARG A 338 -4.53 26.49 -23.56
N LYS A 339 -4.35 27.36 -24.55
CA LYS A 339 -3.18 28.26 -24.69
C LYS A 339 -2.62 28.88 -23.39
N LEU A 340 -3.47 29.42 -22.52
CA LEU A 340 -3.03 30.15 -21.32
C LEU A 340 -2.39 29.28 -20.22
N VAL A 341 -2.42 27.95 -20.33
CA VAL A 341 -1.78 27.07 -19.33
C VAL A 341 -0.37 26.63 -19.72
N ASN A 342 0.06 26.88 -20.96
CA ASN A 342 1.32 26.36 -21.52
C ASN A 342 2.53 27.28 -21.26
N ASP A 343 2.29 28.49 -20.79
CA ASP A 343 3.23 29.61 -20.73
C ASP A 343 3.36 30.19 -19.32
N ARG A 344 2.73 29.57 -18.32
CA ARG A 344 2.64 30.06 -16.94
C ARG A 344 3.07 29.00 -15.93
N LYS A 345 3.86 29.39 -14.93
CA LYS A 345 4.26 28.54 -13.80
C LYS A 345 4.14 29.31 -12.47
N ALA A 346 4.00 28.59 -11.37
CA ALA A 346 4.02 29.16 -10.01
C ALA A 346 5.29 28.73 -9.28
N PHE A 347 5.82 29.60 -8.43
CA PHE A 347 7.02 29.33 -7.65
C PHE A 347 6.98 30.09 -6.31
N LYS A 348 7.62 29.57 -5.27
CA LYS A 348 7.78 30.23 -3.98
C LYS A 348 9.01 31.15 -3.99
N ALA A 349 8.88 32.35 -3.46
CA ALA A 349 10.00 33.24 -3.18
C ALA A 349 9.70 34.11 -1.96
N TYR A 350 10.73 34.79 -1.47
CA TYR A 350 10.61 35.84 -0.47
C TYR A 350 10.79 37.21 -1.15
N ALA A 351 10.16 38.24 -0.59
CA ALA A 351 10.24 39.59 -1.11
C ALA A 351 11.70 40.07 -1.10
N GLY A 352 12.18 40.60 -2.23
CA GLY A 352 13.57 41.05 -2.34
C GLY A 352 14.58 39.95 -2.67
N GLU A 353 14.13 38.71 -2.89
CA GLU A 353 15.00 37.56 -3.14
C GLU A 353 14.70 36.84 -4.47
N GLY A 354 15.55 35.85 -4.78
CA GLY A 354 15.35 34.93 -5.89
C GLY A 354 16.15 35.28 -7.15
N GLU A 355 16.35 34.27 -7.97
CA GLU A 355 16.99 34.36 -9.27
C GLU A 355 16.23 33.53 -10.31
N ILE A 356 16.45 33.87 -11.57
CA ILE A 356 15.99 33.13 -12.74
C ILE A 356 17.20 32.83 -13.61
N ILE A 357 17.29 31.59 -14.05
CA ILE A 357 18.33 31.09 -14.95
C ILE A 357 17.66 30.82 -16.30
N ILE A 358 18.22 31.35 -17.37
CA ILE A 358 17.67 31.23 -18.72
C ILE A 358 18.75 30.62 -19.61
N ASP A 359 18.46 29.45 -20.18
CA ASP A 359 19.30 28.82 -21.19
C ASP A 359 18.61 28.99 -22.55
N SER A 360 19.26 29.69 -23.50
CA SER A 360 18.72 29.83 -24.85
C SER A 360 19.02 28.59 -25.69
N GLN A 361 18.02 28.07 -26.40
CA GLN A 361 18.15 27.01 -27.42
C GLN A 361 17.66 27.58 -28.75
N ASP A 362 18.60 28.13 -29.52
CA ASP A 362 18.37 28.83 -30.79
C ASP A 362 17.42 30.05 -30.71
N ALA A 363 17.04 30.48 -29.50
CA ALA A 363 16.20 31.64 -29.31
C ALA A 363 17.03 32.92 -29.36
N GLU A 364 16.55 33.91 -30.08
CA GLU A 364 17.10 35.27 -30.11
C GLU A 364 16.34 36.19 -29.15
N PHE A 365 15.06 35.94 -28.91
CA PHE A 365 14.19 36.81 -28.11
C PHE A 365 13.14 36.00 -27.35
N ALA A 366 12.76 36.46 -26.15
CA ALA A 366 11.64 35.95 -25.37
C ALA A 366 11.14 37.04 -24.41
N GLU A 367 9.83 37.11 -24.17
CA GLU A 367 9.24 37.99 -23.16
C GLU A 367 8.97 37.20 -21.88
N ILE A 368 9.67 37.57 -20.81
CA ILE A 368 9.57 36.88 -19.52
C ILE A 368 9.03 37.86 -18.48
N TYR A 369 7.98 37.46 -17.79
CA TYR A 369 7.31 38.23 -16.75
C TYR A 369 7.33 37.48 -15.43
N VAL A 370 7.55 38.22 -14.35
CA VAL A 370 7.33 37.74 -12.98
C VAL A 370 6.34 38.68 -12.30
N ASN A 371 5.25 38.11 -11.78
CA ASN A 371 4.15 38.86 -11.16
C ASN A 371 3.57 40.00 -12.05
N GLY A 372 3.58 39.80 -13.38
CA GLY A 372 3.09 40.77 -14.35
C GLY A 372 4.13 41.82 -14.81
N GLU A 373 5.31 41.86 -14.18
CA GLU A 373 6.38 42.77 -14.56
C GLU A 373 7.39 42.10 -15.48
N GLN A 374 7.63 42.70 -16.65
CA GLN A 374 8.59 42.18 -17.62
C GLN A 374 10.02 42.30 -17.10
N LEU A 375 10.84 41.27 -17.30
CA LEU A 375 12.25 41.30 -16.97
C LEU A 375 13.03 42.07 -18.06
N ASN A 376 14.00 42.86 -17.62
CA ASN A 376 14.96 43.48 -18.52
C ASN A 376 16.15 42.51 -18.68
N ILE A 377 16.15 41.75 -19.76
CA ILE A 377 17.13 40.72 -20.07
C ILE A 377 17.90 41.07 -21.34
N GLN A 378 19.08 40.49 -21.50
CA GLN A 378 19.91 40.70 -22.68
C GLN A 378 19.19 40.13 -23.91
N GLN A 379 19.10 40.93 -24.95
CA GLN A 379 18.53 40.55 -26.24
C GLN A 379 19.34 41.23 -27.38
N PRO A 380 19.59 40.55 -28.52
CA PRO A 380 19.28 39.13 -28.74
C PRO A 380 20.10 38.23 -27.80
N PHE A 381 19.56 37.06 -27.45
CA PHE A 381 20.34 36.06 -26.72
C PHE A 381 21.52 35.60 -27.57
N ALA A 382 22.65 35.34 -26.92
CA ALA A 382 23.77 34.68 -27.56
C ALA A 382 23.46 33.18 -27.71
N PRO A 383 23.85 32.54 -28.83
CA PRO A 383 23.64 31.11 -29.03
C PRO A 383 24.21 30.29 -27.86
N ASP A 384 23.42 29.34 -27.36
CA ASP A 384 23.77 28.42 -26.26
C ASP A 384 24.24 29.09 -24.96
N ALA A 385 23.91 30.37 -24.76
CA ALA A 385 24.30 31.11 -23.56
C ALA A 385 23.33 30.87 -22.40
N GLN A 386 23.90 30.78 -21.19
CA GLN A 386 23.17 30.79 -19.93
C GLN A 386 23.23 32.18 -19.30
N TYR A 387 22.07 32.68 -18.88
CA TYR A 387 21.92 33.95 -18.20
C TYR A 387 21.36 33.77 -16.79
N ARG A 388 21.86 34.53 -15.82
CA ARG A 388 21.30 34.60 -14.46
C ARG A 388 20.85 36.02 -14.17
N TYR A 389 19.57 36.18 -13.83
CA TYR A 389 18.99 37.47 -13.47
C TYR A 389 18.38 37.41 -12.08
N SER A 390 18.55 38.50 -11.32
CA SER A 390 17.90 38.65 -10.02
C SER A 390 16.40 38.91 -10.20
N LEU A 391 15.59 38.24 -9.38
CA LEU A 391 14.14 38.45 -9.28
C LEU A 391 13.74 39.40 -8.15
N ALA A 392 14.70 39.88 -7.35
CA ALA A 392 14.49 40.64 -6.11
C ALA A 392 13.49 41.79 -6.21
N ARG A 393 13.47 42.52 -7.34
CA ARG A 393 12.56 43.66 -7.55
C ARG A 393 11.09 43.26 -7.77
N ARG A 394 10.83 42.00 -8.11
CA ARG A 394 9.53 41.51 -8.62
C ARG A 394 8.92 40.43 -7.74
N THR A 395 9.70 39.82 -6.85
CA THR A 395 9.23 38.78 -5.93
C THR A 395 8.53 39.37 -4.72
N ARG A 396 7.56 38.61 -4.20
CA ARG A 396 6.85 38.85 -2.95
C ARG A 396 6.88 37.58 -2.11
N ASP A 397 6.59 37.69 -0.83
CA ASP A 397 6.53 36.53 0.07
C ASP A 397 5.47 35.53 -0.39
N GLY A 398 5.83 34.25 -0.37
CA GLY A 398 4.94 33.15 -0.73
C GLY A 398 4.92 32.87 -2.24
N THR A 399 3.72 32.70 -2.80
CA THR A 399 3.57 32.27 -4.21
C THR A 399 3.68 33.43 -5.20
N ASN A 400 4.55 33.23 -6.18
CA ASN A 400 4.87 34.12 -7.29
C ASN A 400 4.52 33.42 -8.61
N HIS A 401 4.35 34.20 -9.68
CA HIS A 401 3.93 33.69 -10.98
C HIS A 401 4.94 34.07 -12.08
N LEU A 402 5.39 33.07 -12.82
CA LEU A 402 6.20 33.18 -14.03
C LEU A 402 5.29 33.13 -15.25
N ARG A 403 5.59 33.95 -16.27
CA ARG A 403 4.99 33.85 -17.60
C ARG A 403 6.04 34.08 -18.69
N VAL A 404 6.09 33.20 -19.69
CA VAL A 404 7.07 33.24 -20.79
C VAL A 404 6.34 33.18 -22.13
N GLU A 405 6.46 34.23 -22.93
CA GLU A 405 5.74 34.37 -24.21
C GLU A 405 6.67 34.90 -25.32
N ASN A 406 6.20 34.87 -26.57
CA ASN A 406 6.87 35.46 -27.74
C ASN A 406 8.34 35.00 -27.91
N VAL A 407 8.61 33.70 -27.76
CA VAL A 407 9.93 33.12 -28.08
C VAL A 407 10.16 33.17 -29.60
N GLN A 408 11.27 33.74 -30.03
CA GLN A 408 11.64 33.92 -31.44
C GLN A 408 13.08 33.49 -31.71
N PRO A 409 13.41 33.04 -32.94
CA PRO A 409 12.50 32.82 -34.07
C PRO A 409 11.53 31.64 -33.84
N GLU A 410 10.53 31.49 -34.70
CA GLU A 410 9.58 30.37 -34.62
C GLU A 410 10.33 29.02 -34.69
N GLY A 411 10.05 28.13 -33.75
CA GLY A 411 10.75 26.85 -33.58
C GLY A 411 11.91 26.88 -32.57
N ALA A 412 12.35 28.07 -32.13
CA ALA A 412 13.30 28.20 -31.04
C ALA A 412 12.66 27.99 -29.66
N SER A 413 13.49 27.76 -28.65
CA SER A 413 13.02 27.60 -27.27
C SER A 413 13.96 28.21 -26.23
N VAL A 414 13.41 28.50 -25.06
CA VAL A 414 14.18 28.91 -23.88
C VAL A 414 13.87 27.99 -22.72
N ARG A 415 14.89 27.45 -22.06
CA ARG A 415 14.71 26.75 -20.79
C ARG A 415 14.82 27.76 -19.67
N VAL A 416 13.78 27.83 -18.85
CA VAL A 416 13.73 28.71 -17.69
C VAL A 416 13.79 27.86 -16.43
N ARG A 417 14.77 28.19 -15.59
CA ARG A 417 14.96 27.59 -14.27
C ARG A 417 14.82 28.63 -13.16
N ILE A 418 14.12 28.27 -12.10
CA ILE A 418 13.99 29.08 -10.88
C ILE A 418 14.37 28.20 -9.69
N PRO A 419 15.49 28.47 -9.00
CA PRO A 419 15.88 27.75 -7.79
C PRO A 419 14.87 27.92 -6.65
N TYR A 420 14.84 26.96 -5.71
CA TYR A 420 14.15 27.10 -4.44
C TYR A 420 14.83 28.16 -3.56
N PRO A 421 14.09 28.85 -2.67
CA PRO A 421 14.69 29.74 -1.67
C PRO A 421 15.72 29.02 -0.79
N VAL A 422 16.78 29.73 -0.44
CA VAL A 422 17.81 29.25 0.51
C VAL A 422 17.81 30.16 1.74
N LEU A 423 18.19 29.60 2.88
CA LEU A 423 18.15 30.33 4.15
C LEU A 423 19.10 31.53 4.12
N GLN A 424 18.59 32.68 4.54
CA GLN A 424 19.36 33.89 4.74
C GLN A 424 19.56 34.18 6.24
N PRO A 425 20.68 34.80 6.63
CA PRO A 425 20.78 35.38 7.97
C PRO A 425 19.79 36.54 8.13
N SER A 426 19.15 36.65 9.30
CA SER A 426 18.23 37.75 9.59
C SER A 426 18.96 39.11 9.64
N GLU A 427 18.41 40.12 8.97
CA GLU A 427 18.87 41.52 9.08
C GLU A 427 18.30 42.19 10.36
N GLY A 428 18.90 41.92 11.52
CA GLY A 428 18.69 42.69 12.76
C GLY A 428 17.44 42.36 13.60
N GLU A 429 17.35 42.97 14.80
CA GLU A 429 16.37 42.69 15.87
C GLU A 429 14.92 43.05 15.45
N LYS A 430 14.25 42.09 14.83
CA LYS A 430 12.83 42.17 14.45
C LYS A 430 11.89 41.51 15.48
N TYR A 431 12.40 40.68 16.39
CA TYR A 431 11.63 39.79 17.26
C TYR A 431 12.17 39.80 18.70
N ASP A 432 11.27 39.82 19.69
CA ASP A 432 11.64 39.78 21.12
C ASP A 432 11.53 38.34 21.66
N PHE A 433 12.67 37.75 21.99
CA PHE A 433 12.77 36.42 22.60
C PHE A 433 13.18 36.47 24.08
N SER A 434 13.14 37.63 24.72
CA SER A 434 13.64 37.83 26.09
C SER A 434 12.95 36.92 27.11
N ALA A 435 11.63 36.80 27.09
CA ALA A 435 10.88 35.93 27.98
C ALA A 435 11.27 34.45 27.81
N LEU A 436 11.47 34.02 26.57
CA LEU A 436 11.94 32.68 26.23
C LEU A 436 13.36 32.44 26.74
N ASP A 437 14.27 33.38 26.50
CA ASP A 437 15.66 33.29 26.95
C ASP A 437 15.75 33.26 28.48
N SER A 438 14.93 34.06 29.18
CA SER A 438 14.85 34.03 30.64
C SER A 438 14.36 32.69 31.17
N LEU A 439 13.34 32.09 30.56
CA LEU A 439 12.84 30.77 30.96
C LEU A 439 13.92 29.69 30.79
N ILE A 440 14.53 29.60 29.60
CA ILE A 440 15.57 28.59 29.32
C ILE A 440 16.75 28.73 30.29
N ASN A 441 17.26 29.95 30.50
CA ASN A 441 18.38 30.18 31.40
C ASN A 441 18.03 29.84 32.85
N SER A 442 16.81 30.18 33.31
CA SER A 442 16.36 29.83 34.66
C SER A 442 16.30 28.32 34.87
N GLU A 443 15.83 27.55 33.89
CA GLU A 443 15.80 26.09 34.01
C GLU A 443 17.19 25.46 33.98
N ILE A 444 18.13 26.05 33.24
CA ILE A 444 19.54 25.63 33.26
C ILE A 444 20.17 25.86 34.64
N GLU A 445 19.90 27.01 35.27
CA GLU A 445 20.34 27.28 36.64
C GLU A 445 19.75 26.29 37.65
N GLN A 446 18.53 25.80 37.39
CA GLN A 446 17.84 24.79 38.20
C GLN A 446 18.30 23.34 37.91
N GLY A 447 19.19 23.14 36.93
CA GLY A 447 19.83 21.85 36.65
C GLY A 447 19.46 21.20 35.33
N TYR A 448 18.73 21.88 34.43
CA TYR A 448 18.57 21.41 33.06
C TYR A 448 19.93 21.49 32.32
N PRO A 449 20.34 20.48 31.52
CA PRO A 449 21.72 20.45 31.02
C PRO A 449 22.04 21.55 30.01
N GLY A 450 21.33 21.61 28.90
CA GLY A 450 21.55 22.61 27.86
C GLY A 450 20.65 22.43 26.65
N ALA A 451 20.70 23.39 25.74
CA ALA A 451 19.91 23.38 24.51
C ALA A 451 20.56 24.20 23.40
N VAL A 452 20.23 23.87 22.15
CA VAL A 452 20.39 24.75 20.99
C VAL A 452 19.00 24.98 20.40
N LEU A 453 18.64 26.24 20.22
CA LEU A 453 17.39 26.66 19.61
C LEU A 453 17.67 27.43 18.33
N LEU A 454 17.07 26.99 17.24
CA LEU A 454 17.04 27.69 15.96
C LEU A 454 15.59 27.89 15.50
N VAL A 455 15.27 29.12 15.07
CA VAL A 455 13.96 29.49 14.54
C VAL A 455 14.14 30.12 13.15
N VAL A 456 13.43 29.57 12.18
CA VAL A 456 13.33 30.07 10.80
C VAL A 456 11.98 30.74 10.62
N LYS A 457 11.95 31.93 10.04
CA LYS A 457 10.72 32.64 9.65
C LYS A 457 10.94 33.36 8.33
N ASP A 458 10.05 33.19 7.37
CA ASP A 458 10.13 33.86 6.06
C ASP A 458 11.49 33.67 5.38
N GLY A 459 12.00 32.42 5.39
CA GLY A 459 13.31 32.08 4.81
C GLY A 459 14.53 32.58 5.58
N GLN A 460 14.34 33.24 6.73
CA GLN A 460 15.41 33.82 7.52
C GLN A 460 15.61 33.09 8.83
N VAL A 461 16.87 32.91 9.23
CA VAL A 461 17.22 32.43 10.58
C VAL A 461 17.10 33.59 11.57
N ILE A 462 15.97 33.68 12.26
CA ILE A 462 15.63 34.80 13.18
C ILE A 462 16.10 34.56 14.62
N LYS A 463 16.41 33.31 14.97
CA LYS A 463 17.05 32.96 16.24
C LYS A 463 17.98 31.78 16.03
N HIS A 464 19.18 31.86 16.59
CA HIS A 464 20.12 30.73 16.67
C HIS A 464 20.96 30.91 17.94
N SER A 465 20.58 30.25 19.02
CA SER A 465 21.15 30.43 20.36
C SER A 465 21.52 29.08 20.98
N ALA A 466 22.62 29.07 21.75
CA ALA A 466 23.05 27.92 22.53
C ALA A 466 23.02 28.28 24.02
N TYR A 467 22.58 27.35 24.85
CA TYR A 467 22.36 27.54 26.27
C TYR A 467 22.94 26.38 27.07
N GLY A 468 23.51 26.70 28.24
CA GLY A 468 23.98 25.70 29.20
C GLY A 468 25.14 24.86 28.68
N TYR A 469 25.05 23.54 28.89
CA TYR A 469 26.17 22.63 28.79
C TYR A 469 25.85 21.40 27.96
N LYS A 470 26.74 21.07 27.03
CA LYS A 470 26.69 19.81 26.28
C LYS A 470 27.08 18.62 27.15
N ARG A 471 27.83 18.81 28.24
CA ARG A 471 28.13 17.77 29.23
C ARG A 471 28.27 18.34 30.65
N LEU A 472 27.36 17.92 31.54
CA LEU A 472 27.39 18.23 32.98
C LEU A 472 28.07 17.15 33.83
N TYR A 473 27.74 15.89 33.60
CA TYR A 473 28.17 14.77 34.44
C TYR A 473 29.34 13.97 33.85
N ASP A 474 30.13 13.36 34.74
CA ASP A 474 31.11 12.31 34.45
C ASP A 474 30.43 10.92 34.34
N ASP A 475 31.23 9.90 34.03
CA ASP A 475 30.75 8.52 33.81
C ASP A 475 30.21 7.85 35.09
N ASN A 476 30.53 8.38 36.27
CA ASN A 476 30.01 7.89 37.54
C ASN A 476 28.74 8.64 37.98
N GLY A 477 28.35 9.70 37.27
CA GLY A 477 27.24 10.59 37.63
C GLY A 477 27.62 11.72 38.59
N GLY A 478 28.91 11.95 38.81
CA GLY A 478 29.40 13.15 39.48
C GLY A 478 29.34 14.36 38.57
N LEU A 479 29.10 15.55 39.12
CA LEU A 479 29.23 16.79 38.37
C LEU A 479 30.69 17.01 37.95
N LEU A 480 30.90 17.39 36.69
CA LEU A 480 32.23 17.77 36.21
C LEU A 480 32.70 19.03 36.94
N PRO A 481 33.96 19.09 37.41
CA PRO A 481 34.52 20.33 37.96
C PRO A 481 34.52 21.49 36.97
N LYS A 482 34.59 21.16 35.68
CA LYS A 482 34.45 22.09 34.56
C LYS A 482 33.50 21.50 33.52
N PRO A 483 32.19 21.79 33.62
CA PRO A 483 31.23 21.36 32.62
C PRO A 483 31.59 21.85 31.22
N GLN A 484 31.22 21.09 30.19
CA GLN A 484 31.50 21.46 28.80
C GLN A 484 30.36 22.33 28.27
N ALA A 485 30.67 23.58 27.91
CA ALA A 485 29.69 24.53 27.40
C ALA A 485 29.04 24.05 26.10
N MET A 486 27.75 24.36 25.94
CA MET A 486 27.01 24.17 24.71
C MET A 486 27.47 25.20 23.66
N SER A 487 27.55 24.79 22.40
CA SER A 487 27.81 25.67 21.24
C SER A 487 26.74 25.49 20.17
N LYS A 488 26.58 26.49 19.30
CA LYS A 488 25.66 26.42 18.16
C LYS A 488 25.92 25.21 17.25
N ASP A 489 27.19 24.85 17.09
CA ASP A 489 27.64 23.73 16.25
C ASP A 489 27.66 22.38 17.01
N THR A 490 26.98 22.29 18.15
CA THR A 490 26.90 21.02 18.90
C THR A 490 26.02 20.03 18.15
N LEU A 491 26.53 18.80 18.00
CA LEU A 491 25.79 17.71 17.39
C LEU A 491 24.96 16.96 18.43
N PHE A 492 23.75 16.56 18.06
CA PHE A 492 22.81 15.85 18.93
C PHE A 492 22.40 14.52 18.32
N ASP A 493 22.16 13.52 19.17
CA ASP A 493 21.39 12.33 18.79
C ASP A 493 19.93 12.76 18.56
N MET A 494 19.47 12.63 17.31
CA MET A 494 18.15 13.09 16.89
C MET A 494 17.02 12.16 17.35
N ALA A 495 17.33 10.97 17.87
CA ALA A 495 16.36 9.97 18.29
C ALA A 495 15.25 9.80 17.23
N SER A 496 13.97 9.87 17.60
CA SER A 496 12.85 9.66 16.68
C SER A 496 12.67 10.73 15.60
N ASN A 497 13.38 11.88 15.65
CA ASN A 497 13.46 12.76 14.48
C ASN A 497 14.16 12.06 13.28
N THR A 498 14.95 11.01 13.52
CA THR A 498 15.50 10.12 12.47
C THR A 498 14.41 9.58 11.54
N LYS A 499 13.24 9.23 12.10
CA LYS A 499 12.10 8.75 11.32
C LYS A 499 11.78 9.72 10.19
N MET A 500 11.76 11.01 10.52
CA MET A 500 11.33 12.06 9.61
C MET A 500 12.45 12.44 8.64
N PHE A 501 13.62 12.78 9.17
CA PHE A 501 14.68 13.41 8.40
C PHE A 501 15.63 12.44 7.72
N ALA A 502 15.53 11.14 7.99
CA ALA A 502 16.16 10.07 7.21
C ALA A 502 15.13 9.25 6.46
N THR A 503 14.36 8.42 7.18
CA THR A 503 13.47 7.42 6.55
C THR A 503 12.34 8.06 5.75
N ASN A 504 11.65 9.06 6.30
CA ASN A 504 10.51 9.69 5.61
C ASN A 504 10.98 10.50 4.39
N PHE A 505 12.09 11.24 4.50
CA PHE A 505 12.71 11.92 3.36
C PHE A 505 13.14 10.93 2.27
N ALA A 506 13.76 9.81 2.63
CA ALA A 506 14.11 8.76 1.69
C ALA A 506 12.89 8.20 0.95
N LEU A 507 11.81 7.92 1.68
CA LEU A 507 10.56 7.42 1.08
C LEU A 507 9.90 8.47 0.17
N MET A 508 9.84 9.74 0.57
CA MET A 508 9.29 10.81 -0.27
C MET A 508 10.11 11.00 -1.56
N LYS A 509 11.43 10.90 -1.49
CA LYS A 509 12.32 10.92 -2.67
C LYS A 509 12.05 9.73 -3.59
N LEU A 510 12.03 8.50 -3.06
CA LEU A 510 11.73 7.29 -3.83
C LEU A 510 10.34 7.32 -4.49
N MET A 511 9.34 7.93 -3.83
CA MET A 511 8.01 8.12 -4.42
C MET A 511 7.98 9.18 -5.51
N THR A 512 8.81 10.23 -5.40
CA THR A 512 8.99 11.25 -6.44
C THR A 512 9.62 10.65 -7.69
N GLU A 513 10.57 9.73 -7.50
CA GLU A 513 11.24 8.98 -8.57
C GLU A 513 10.38 7.85 -9.14
N GLY A 514 9.14 7.67 -8.68
CA GLY A 514 8.23 6.61 -9.16
C GLY A 514 8.61 5.19 -8.71
N LYS A 515 9.65 5.02 -7.89
CA LYS A 515 10.14 3.71 -7.41
C LYS A 515 9.28 3.10 -6.31
N LEU A 516 8.42 3.90 -5.69
CA LEU A 516 7.57 3.49 -4.57
C LEU A 516 6.21 4.19 -4.63
N SER A 517 5.16 3.52 -4.17
CA SER A 517 3.89 4.15 -3.77
C SER A 517 3.57 3.86 -2.32
N PHE A 518 3.00 4.84 -1.60
CA PHE A 518 2.50 4.62 -0.23
C PHE A 518 1.36 3.57 -0.18
N ASN A 519 0.68 3.29 -1.30
CA ASN A 519 -0.34 2.26 -1.39
C ASN A 519 0.21 0.87 -1.73
N ASP A 520 1.49 0.75 -2.05
CA ASP A 520 2.10 -0.55 -2.33
C ASP A 520 2.02 -1.45 -1.10
N LYS A 521 1.75 -2.74 -1.34
CA LYS A 521 2.02 -3.79 -0.35
C LYS A 521 3.51 -3.85 -0.11
N VAL A 522 3.95 -3.95 1.15
CA VAL A 522 5.38 -4.10 1.47
C VAL A 522 5.95 -5.36 0.81
N SER A 523 5.14 -6.43 0.73
CA SER A 523 5.49 -7.69 0.05
C SER A 523 5.76 -7.56 -1.45
N ARG A 524 5.30 -6.48 -2.11
CA ARG A 524 5.65 -6.19 -3.50
C ARG A 524 7.16 -5.97 -3.66
N HIS A 525 7.75 -5.30 -2.68
CA HIS A 525 9.16 -4.88 -2.69
C HIS A 525 10.05 -5.80 -1.85
N ILE A 526 9.45 -6.54 -0.92
CA ILE A 526 10.12 -7.54 -0.08
C ILE A 526 9.30 -8.84 -0.14
N PRO A 527 9.46 -9.68 -1.18
CA PRO A 527 8.61 -10.86 -1.41
C PRO A 527 8.57 -11.87 -0.25
N GLU A 528 9.62 -11.87 0.58
CA GLU A 528 9.73 -12.70 1.77
C GLU A 528 8.91 -12.18 2.98
N PHE A 529 8.38 -10.96 2.92
CA PHE A 529 7.52 -10.33 3.94
C PHE A 529 6.07 -10.85 3.85
N LYS A 530 5.85 -12.09 4.31
CA LYS A 530 4.58 -12.82 4.21
C LYS A 530 4.26 -13.61 5.48
N GLY A 531 3.05 -14.17 5.55
CA GLY A 531 2.53 -14.89 6.73
C GLY A 531 1.89 -13.97 7.76
N GLN A 532 0.97 -14.52 8.57
CA GLN A 532 0.24 -13.79 9.63
C GLN A 532 -0.42 -12.46 9.17
N GLY A 533 -0.87 -12.38 7.92
CA GLY A 533 -1.46 -11.16 7.37
C GLY A 533 -0.47 -10.09 6.86
N ARG A 534 0.85 -10.29 7.00
CA ARG A 534 1.88 -9.32 6.56
C ARG A 534 1.82 -8.97 5.07
N ALA A 535 1.43 -9.92 4.23
CA ALA A 535 1.30 -9.71 2.79
C ALA A 535 0.25 -8.65 2.42
N ALA A 536 -0.69 -8.33 3.33
CA ALA A 536 -1.68 -7.28 3.13
C ALA A 536 -1.22 -5.89 3.62
N ILE A 537 -0.13 -5.82 4.39
CA ILE A 537 0.38 -4.56 4.94
C ILE A 537 0.93 -3.69 3.81
N ARG A 538 0.47 -2.45 3.75
CA ARG A 538 0.93 -1.43 2.82
C ARG A 538 1.95 -0.51 3.47
N VAL A 539 2.75 0.16 2.66
CA VAL A 539 3.73 1.15 3.11
C VAL A 539 3.06 2.23 3.99
N LYS A 540 1.89 2.72 3.60
CA LYS A 540 1.11 3.67 4.40
C LYS A 540 0.74 3.15 5.77
N ASP A 541 0.47 1.84 5.92
CA ASP A 541 0.07 1.28 7.20
C ASP A 541 1.23 1.30 8.20
N LEU A 542 2.48 1.16 7.72
CA LEU A 542 3.68 1.37 8.54
C LEU A 542 3.86 2.85 8.89
N LEU A 543 3.70 3.75 7.90
CA LEU A 543 3.85 5.20 8.07
C LEU A 543 2.82 5.83 9.02
N THR A 544 1.58 5.34 9.02
CA THR A 544 0.50 5.81 9.91
C THR A 544 0.41 5.01 11.20
N HIS A 545 1.35 4.10 11.45
CA HIS A 545 1.37 3.25 12.65
C HIS A 545 0.14 2.34 12.80
N THR A 546 -0.46 1.90 11.70
CA THR A 546 -1.71 1.12 11.67
C THR A 546 -1.54 -0.29 11.10
N ALA A 547 -0.29 -0.72 10.91
CA ALA A 547 0.04 -2.06 10.43
C ALA A 547 -0.27 -3.19 11.44
N GLY A 548 -0.47 -2.86 12.72
CA GLY A 548 -0.82 -3.81 13.77
C GLY A 548 0.36 -4.32 14.61
N TYR A 549 1.57 -3.83 14.36
CA TYR A 549 2.74 -4.12 15.19
C TYR A 549 2.65 -3.46 16.57
N GLY A 550 3.19 -4.15 17.58
CA GLY A 550 3.41 -3.56 18.90
C GLY A 550 4.39 -2.37 18.86
N PRO A 551 4.51 -1.61 19.96
CA PRO A 551 5.37 -0.42 20.01
C PRO A 551 6.84 -0.73 19.69
N GLU A 552 7.34 -1.86 20.18
CA GLU A 552 8.72 -2.29 19.93
C GLU A 552 8.92 -3.78 20.20
N VAL A 553 10.08 -4.28 19.76
CA VAL A 553 10.66 -5.56 20.16
C VAL A 553 12.05 -5.30 20.73
N ARG A 554 12.30 -5.71 21.98
CA ARG A 554 13.60 -5.56 22.65
C ARG A 554 14.56 -6.66 22.22
N PHE A 555 14.92 -6.69 20.94
CA PHE A 555 15.82 -7.70 20.37
C PHE A 555 17.16 -7.80 21.14
N PHE A 556 17.61 -6.71 21.75
CA PHE A 556 18.87 -6.65 22.48
C PHE A 556 18.84 -7.32 23.87
N GLU A 557 17.70 -7.89 24.29
CA GLU A 557 17.54 -8.57 25.58
C GLU A 557 17.01 -9.99 25.42
N ARG A 558 17.57 -10.92 26.21
CA ARG A 558 17.13 -12.33 26.22
C ARG A 558 15.75 -12.49 26.86
N ASP A 559 15.53 -11.76 27.95
CA ASP A 559 14.26 -11.73 28.68
C ASP A 559 13.33 -10.63 28.13
N ASN A 560 13.00 -10.75 26.84
CA ASN A 560 12.04 -9.86 26.19
C ASN A 560 10.65 -10.52 26.11
N LYS A 561 9.61 -9.73 25.83
CA LYS A 561 8.19 -10.17 25.75
C LYS A 561 7.96 -11.40 24.85
N PHE A 562 8.77 -11.60 23.82
CA PHE A 562 8.62 -12.71 22.86
C PHE A 562 9.60 -13.87 23.11
N GLY A 563 10.39 -13.78 24.17
CA GLY A 563 11.35 -14.80 24.61
C GLY A 563 12.69 -14.76 23.88
N GLU A 564 13.59 -15.65 24.30
CA GLU A 564 14.99 -15.69 23.85
C GLU A 564 15.16 -15.90 22.34
N ALA A 565 14.18 -16.50 21.66
CA ALA A 565 14.21 -16.68 20.19
C ALA A 565 14.27 -15.36 19.41
N PHE A 566 13.80 -14.26 20.03
CA PHE A 566 13.84 -12.92 19.47
C PHE A 566 15.07 -12.13 19.92
N PHE A 567 15.99 -12.73 20.70
CA PHE A 567 17.25 -12.08 21.03
C PHE A 567 18.17 -12.00 19.81
N SER A 568 18.63 -10.79 19.49
CA SER A 568 19.58 -10.49 18.43
C SER A 568 20.30 -9.17 18.71
N GLN A 569 21.63 -9.22 18.70
CA GLN A 569 22.51 -8.05 18.56
C GLN A 569 23.25 -8.08 17.21
N ASN A 570 22.59 -8.62 16.18
CA ASN A 570 23.12 -8.76 14.83
C ASN A 570 22.10 -8.25 13.81
N LYS A 571 22.47 -7.24 13.00
CA LYS A 571 21.55 -6.61 12.03
C LYS A 571 20.88 -7.63 11.11
N ALA A 572 21.63 -8.55 10.51
CA ALA A 572 21.06 -9.52 9.56
C ALA A 572 20.00 -10.40 10.24
N ARG A 573 20.31 -10.93 11.43
CA ARG A 573 19.35 -11.73 12.20
C ARG A 573 18.13 -10.91 12.66
N THR A 574 18.32 -9.67 13.08
CA THR A 574 17.22 -8.77 13.46
C THR A 574 16.30 -8.51 12.27
N VAL A 575 16.85 -8.29 11.07
CA VAL A 575 16.06 -8.12 9.85
C VAL A 575 15.28 -9.39 9.51
N GLU A 576 15.87 -10.58 9.62
CA GLU A 576 15.11 -11.83 9.46
C GLU A 576 13.93 -11.92 10.42
N LEU A 577 14.14 -11.63 11.71
CA LEU A 577 13.06 -11.63 12.71
C LEU A 577 11.97 -10.64 12.35
N LEU A 578 12.33 -9.40 11.96
CA LEU A 578 11.38 -8.37 11.54
C LEU A 578 10.53 -8.81 10.34
N LEU A 579 11.14 -9.49 9.37
CA LEU A 579 10.45 -9.88 8.13
C LEU A 579 9.55 -11.11 8.32
N HIS A 580 9.88 -12.01 9.24
CA HIS A 580 9.26 -13.32 9.35
C HIS A 580 8.49 -13.56 10.65
N GLU A 581 9.07 -13.14 11.78
CA GLU A 581 8.71 -13.68 13.09
C GLU A 581 7.95 -12.70 13.97
N VAL A 582 8.23 -11.39 13.89
CA VAL A 582 7.64 -10.38 14.82
C VAL A 582 6.12 -10.33 14.67
N PRO A 583 5.34 -10.75 15.67
CA PRO A 583 3.89 -10.92 15.51
C PRO A 583 3.17 -9.57 15.42
N LEU A 584 2.02 -9.58 14.73
CA LEU A 584 1.04 -8.50 14.83
C LEU A 584 0.29 -8.63 16.16
N GLU A 585 0.20 -7.55 16.93
CA GLU A 585 -0.51 -7.54 18.22
C GLU A 585 -2.00 -7.20 18.04
N ILE A 586 -2.34 -6.47 16.98
CA ILE A 586 -3.72 -6.13 16.62
C ILE A 586 -3.92 -6.22 15.11
N GLY A 587 -5.17 -6.29 14.67
CA GLY A 587 -5.52 -6.25 13.25
C GLY A 587 -5.05 -4.97 12.56
N ARG A 588 -4.72 -5.09 11.27
CA ARG A 588 -4.39 -3.97 10.38
C ARG A 588 -5.55 -2.97 10.34
N GLY A 589 -5.23 -1.67 10.44
CA GLY A 589 -6.23 -0.60 10.32
C GLY A 589 -7.16 -0.43 11.52
N ILE A 590 -7.01 -1.20 12.59
CA ILE A 590 -7.89 -1.11 13.76
C ILE A 590 -7.68 0.19 14.56
N LYS A 591 -6.41 0.50 14.89
CA LYS A 591 -6.04 1.77 15.51
C LYS A 591 -4.55 2.06 15.29
N PRO A 592 -4.13 3.34 15.36
CA PRO A 592 -2.72 3.68 15.39
C PRO A 592 -2.03 3.22 16.69
N VAL A 593 -0.88 2.55 16.56
CA VAL A 593 0.03 2.16 17.65
C VAL A 593 1.43 2.65 17.29
N TYR A 594 1.90 3.72 17.95
CA TYR A 594 3.24 4.26 17.70
C TYR A 594 4.30 3.15 17.85
N SER A 595 4.91 2.78 16.73
CA SER A 595 5.69 1.55 16.58
C SER A 595 7.02 1.82 15.92
N ASP A 596 8.10 1.51 16.64
CA ASP A 596 9.46 1.51 16.10
C ASP A 596 9.64 0.36 15.11
N THR A 597 8.98 -0.78 15.33
CA THR A 597 8.98 -1.93 14.41
C THR A 597 8.58 -1.53 13.00
N GLY A 598 7.55 -0.69 12.87
CA GLY A 598 7.11 -0.18 11.57
C GLY A 598 8.19 0.62 10.85
N PHE A 599 8.91 1.49 11.57
CA PHE A 599 9.99 2.29 10.99
C PHE A 599 11.28 1.52 10.76
N LEU A 600 11.57 0.48 11.55
CA LEU A 600 12.63 -0.48 11.26
C LEU A 600 12.39 -1.16 9.90
N LEU A 601 11.16 -1.64 9.66
CA LEU A 601 10.76 -2.23 8.39
C LEU A 601 10.83 -1.23 7.22
N LEU A 602 10.42 0.03 7.43
CA LEU A 602 10.57 1.08 6.41
C LEU A 602 12.04 1.37 6.08
N GLY A 603 12.94 1.33 7.07
CA GLY A 603 14.38 1.41 6.83
C GLY A 603 14.87 0.25 5.94
N VAL A 604 14.47 -0.99 6.26
CA VAL A 604 14.78 -2.17 5.44
C VAL A 604 14.21 -2.03 4.02
N LEU A 605 13.00 -1.50 3.88
CA LEU A 605 12.38 -1.26 2.57
C LEU A 605 13.20 -0.30 1.70
N VAL A 606 13.71 0.81 2.27
CA VAL A 606 14.63 1.71 1.56
C VAL A 606 15.88 0.96 1.11
N GLU A 607 16.47 0.13 1.98
CA GLU A 607 17.67 -0.66 1.64
C GLU A 607 17.38 -1.65 0.49
N ARG A 608 16.21 -2.28 0.47
CA ARG A 608 15.82 -3.23 -0.60
C ARG A 608 15.55 -2.55 -1.93
N LEU A 609 14.95 -1.36 -1.93
CA LEU A 609 14.66 -0.60 -3.15
C LEU A 609 15.91 0.00 -3.78
N THR A 610 16.87 0.41 -2.97
CA THR A 610 18.05 1.18 -3.41
C THR A 610 19.31 0.34 -3.54
N ASN A 611 19.33 -0.84 -2.91
CA ASN A 611 20.54 -1.65 -2.74
C ASN A 611 21.69 -0.91 -2.04
N MET A 612 21.37 0.12 -1.25
CA MET A 612 22.29 0.89 -0.40
C MET A 612 21.84 0.75 1.05
N SER A 613 22.77 0.82 2.01
CA SER A 613 22.33 0.96 3.41
C SER A 613 21.61 2.29 3.60
N LEU A 614 20.71 2.37 4.59
CA LEU A 614 19.90 3.59 4.80
C LEU A 614 20.79 4.83 4.94
N ASP A 615 21.90 4.75 5.68
CA ASP A 615 22.84 5.85 5.86
C ASP A 615 23.54 6.26 4.57
N GLN A 616 24.00 5.30 3.76
CA GLN A 616 24.60 5.58 2.46
C GLN A 616 23.63 6.28 1.51
N TYR A 617 22.37 5.82 1.48
CA TYR A 617 21.35 6.40 0.61
C TYR A 617 21.06 7.85 1.01
N VAL A 618 20.70 8.12 2.27
CA VAL A 618 20.34 9.49 2.67
C VAL A 618 21.52 10.44 2.65
N GLU A 619 22.74 9.97 2.99
CA GLU A 619 23.92 10.84 2.98
C GLU A 619 24.31 11.25 1.56
N SER A 620 24.29 10.32 0.60
CA SER A 620 24.70 10.62 -0.79
C SER A 620 23.59 11.21 -1.67
N GLN A 621 22.33 10.83 -1.44
CA GLN A 621 21.21 11.22 -2.32
C GLN A 621 20.41 12.40 -1.79
N ILE A 622 20.62 12.81 -0.53
CA ILE A 622 19.86 13.90 0.10
C ILE A 622 20.78 14.90 0.78
N TYR A 623 21.63 14.46 1.72
CA TYR A 623 22.40 15.39 2.56
C TYR A 623 23.55 16.05 1.80
N GLU A 624 24.36 15.28 1.07
CA GLU A 624 25.48 15.81 0.29
C GLU A 624 25.03 16.79 -0.82
N PRO A 625 23.99 16.51 -1.64
CA PRO A 625 23.46 17.47 -2.61
C PRO A 625 22.99 18.78 -1.97
N LEU A 626 22.44 18.72 -0.75
CA LEU A 626 22.01 19.88 0.03
C LEU A 626 23.16 20.59 0.76
N GLY A 627 24.40 20.09 0.67
CA GLY A 627 25.57 20.66 1.36
C GLY A 627 25.60 20.40 2.87
N LEU A 628 24.90 19.38 3.35
CA LEU A 628 24.77 19.07 4.78
C LEU A 628 25.91 18.16 5.21
N HIS A 629 26.81 18.68 6.03
CA HIS A 629 28.03 17.97 6.44
C HIS A 629 27.96 17.38 7.85
N ASN A 630 26.98 17.78 8.65
CA ASN A 630 26.84 17.43 10.06
C ASN A 630 25.73 16.39 10.30
N THR A 631 24.84 16.21 9.33
CA THR A 631 23.76 15.21 9.36
C THR A 631 24.24 13.84 8.89
N LYS A 632 24.36 12.85 9.79
CA LYS A 632 24.80 11.48 9.43
C LYS A 632 24.53 10.43 10.51
N PHE A 633 24.62 9.17 10.12
CA PHE A 633 24.64 8.04 11.05
C PHE A 633 26.07 7.69 11.48
N ASN A 634 26.22 7.11 12.67
CA ASN A 634 27.50 6.62 13.21
C ASN A 634 28.67 7.62 13.05
N PRO A 635 28.52 8.90 13.45
CA PRO A 635 29.47 9.95 13.08
C PRO A 635 30.88 9.74 13.65
N LEU A 636 31.04 9.06 14.79
CA LEU A 636 32.35 8.73 15.35
C LEU A 636 33.17 7.79 14.44
N ARG A 637 32.50 6.96 13.62
CA ARG A 637 33.17 6.13 12.59
C ARG A 637 33.51 6.94 11.34
N LYS A 638 32.99 8.17 11.23
CA LYS A 638 33.13 9.08 10.09
C LYS A 638 33.97 10.33 10.43
N GLY A 639 34.89 10.19 11.39
CA GLY A 639 35.91 11.20 11.71
C GLY A 639 35.52 12.24 12.78
N PHE A 640 34.31 12.16 13.33
CA PHE A 640 33.90 13.05 14.43
C PHE A 640 34.44 12.55 15.77
N VAL A 641 34.61 13.45 16.74
CA VAL A 641 35.08 13.14 18.08
C VAL A 641 34.00 13.40 19.13
N LYS A 642 34.01 12.63 20.23
CA LYS A 642 32.97 12.68 21.28
C LYS A 642 32.68 14.08 21.80
N SER A 643 33.69 14.95 21.90
CA SER A 643 33.55 16.33 22.41
C SER A 643 32.75 17.27 21.50
N GLN A 644 32.43 16.87 20.26
CA GLN A 644 31.54 17.63 19.38
C GLN A 644 30.05 17.40 19.69
N PHE A 645 29.73 16.36 20.46
CA PHE A 645 28.35 15.95 20.72
C PHE A 645 27.85 16.41 22.08
N ALA A 646 26.56 16.66 22.16
CA ALA A 646 25.86 16.70 23.44
C ALA A 646 25.83 15.30 24.05
N ALA A 647 26.17 15.23 25.34
CA ALA A 647 26.02 14.02 26.13
C ALA A 647 24.54 13.65 26.25
N THR A 648 24.23 12.35 26.16
CA THR A 648 22.84 11.89 26.07
C THR A 648 22.37 11.31 27.39
N GLU A 649 22.98 10.27 27.92
CA GLU A 649 22.63 9.69 29.22
C GLU A 649 23.90 9.45 30.04
N ILE A 650 23.81 9.66 31.35
CA ILE A 650 24.94 9.65 32.28
C ILE A 650 25.61 8.26 32.36
N ARG A 651 24.80 7.20 32.47
CA ARG A 651 25.28 5.81 32.58
C ARG A 651 24.73 4.93 31.46
N GLY A 652 24.90 5.39 30.22
CA GLY A 652 24.63 4.58 29.06
C GLY A 652 23.15 4.25 28.90
N ASN A 653 22.83 2.96 28.75
CA ASN A 653 21.45 2.47 28.69
C ASN A 653 20.96 1.92 30.04
N SER A 654 21.79 2.00 31.09
CA SER A 654 21.50 1.36 32.37
C SER A 654 20.42 2.07 33.18
N ARG A 655 19.98 3.28 32.79
CA ARG A 655 19.00 4.08 33.55
C ARG A 655 19.44 4.27 35.01
N GLY A 656 20.71 4.62 35.18
CA GLY A 656 21.33 4.75 36.50
C GLY A 656 21.51 3.42 37.24
N GLY A 657 21.66 2.31 36.51
CA GLY A 657 21.83 0.96 37.06
C GLY A 657 20.52 0.18 37.29
N ARG A 658 19.37 0.71 36.86
CA ARG A 658 18.05 0.06 36.98
C ARG A 658 17.78 -0.96 35.89
N VAL A 659 18.41 -0.82 34.73
CA VAL A 659 18.30 -1.72 33.58
C VAL A 659 19.63 -2.45 33.39
N SER A 660 19.56 -3.75 33.13
CA SER A 660 20.72 -4.59 32.89
C SER A 660 20.41 -5.61 31.79
N PHE A 661 21.34 -5.75 30.84
CA PHE A 661 21.35 -6.77 29.81
C PHE A 661 22.79 -6.98 29.32
N ASP A 662 23.01 -8.01 28.50
CA ASP A 662 24.32 -8.35 27.95
C ASP A 662 24.97 -7.11 27.31
N ASN A 663 26.25 -6.86 27.63
CA ASN A 663 27.08 -5.79 27.05
C ASN A 663 26.46 -4.38 27.04
N ILE A 664 25.58 -4.10 28.00
CA ILE A 664 25.00 -2.79 28.21
C ILE A 664 26.10 -1.73 28.41
N ARG A 665 25.96 -0.59 27.73
CA ARG A 665 26.79 0.59 27.97
C ARG A 665 26.41 1.22 29.31
N ASP A 666 27.42 1.55 30.12
CA ASP A 666 27.28 2.11 31.47
C ASP A 666 28.08 3.41 31.69
N TYR A 667 28.55 4.04 30.62
CA TYR A 667 29.30 5.31 30.59
C TYR A 667 28.49 6.46 29.96
N VAL A 668 28.96 7.72 30.03
CA VAL A 668 28.26 8.85 29.40
C VAL A 668 28.24 8.69 27.88
N LEU A 669 27.05 8.54 27.30
CA LEU A 669 26.91 8.45 25.83
C LEU A 669 27.14 9.81 25.19
N GLN A 670 28.04 9.86 24.20
CA GLN A 670 28.33 11.03 23.36
C GLN A 670 28.75 10.54 21.98
N GLY A 671 28.02 10.95 20.93
CA GLY A 671 28.30 10.58 19.53
C GLY A 671 27.95 9.13 19.16
N GLU A 672 27.31 8.39 20.07
CA GLU A 672 26.79 7.04 19.84
C GLU A 672 25.28 7.08 20.04
N VAL A 673 24.52 6.46 19.12
CA VAL A 673 23.05 6.46 19.23
C VAL A 673 22.62 5.88 20.59
N HIS A 674 21.68 6.56 21.24
CA HIS A 674 21.14 6.19 22.54
C HIS A 674 20.22 4.97 22.43
N ASP A 675 19.30 4.98 21.46
CA ASP A 675 18.32 3.91 21.28
C ASP A 675 18.99 2.53 21.16
N GLU A 676 18.56 1.63 22.04
CA GLU A 676 19.15 0.31 22.23
C GLU A 676 18.97 -0.56 20.98
N LYS A 677 17.80 -0.49 20.34
CA LYS A 677 17.49 -1.28 19.13
C LYS A 677 18.39 -0.83 17.97
N ALA A 678 18.56 0.48 17.80
CA ALA A 678 19.46 1.05 16.81
C ALA A 678 20.90 0.61 17.08
N TYR A 679 21.41 0.80 18.30
CA TYR A 679 22.80 0.51 18.63
C TYR A 679 23.13 -0.99 18.55
N TYR A 680 22.45 -1.82 19.35
CA TYR A 680 22.81 -3.22 19.54
C TYR A 680 22.26 -4.11 18.41
N ALA A 681 21.02 -3.89 17.98
CA ALA A 681 20.35 -4.79 17.05
C ALA A 681 20.51 -4.39 15.57
N MET A 682 20.82 -3.11 15.29
CA MET A 682 20.88 -2.55 13.92
C MET A 682 22.21 -1.83 13.60
N GLN A 683 23.24 -1.98 14.44
CA GLN A 683 24.60 -1.44 14.22
C GLN A 683 24.66 0.09 14.05
N GLY A 684 23.71 0.81 14.66
CA GLY A 684 23.61 2.26 14.66
C GLY A 684 22.89 2.87 13.47
N VAL A 685 22.45 2.08 12.48
CA VAL A 685 21.71 2.55 11.29
C VAL A 685 20.34 1.89 11.27
N ALA A 686 19.32 2.63 11.73
CA ALA A 686 17.96 2.13 11.84
C ALA A 686 16.94 3.17 11.36
N GLY A 687 15.82 2.71 10.80
CA GLY A 687 14.81 3.62 10.25
C GLY A 687 14.08 4.45 11.31
N HIS A 688 14.17 4.09 12.59
CA HIS A 688 13.48 4.77 13.69
C HIS A 688 14.37 5.69 14.54
N ALA A 689 15.70 5.49 14.51
CA ALA A 689 16.70 6.20 15.32
C ALA A 689 18.13 6.01 14.75
N GLY A 690 19.09 6.85 15.17
CA GLY A 690 20.51 6.74 14.79
C GLY A 690 21.10 7.92 14.05
N LEU A 691 20.25 8.87 13.61
CA LEU A 691 20.70 10.08 12.95
C LEU A 691 21.27 11.06 13.98
N PHE A 692 22.40 11.68 13.64
CA PHE A 692 22.96 12.82 14.34
C PHE A 692 22.88 14.05 13.46
N SER A 693 22.66 15.23 14.04
CA SER A 693 22.69 16.52 13.34
C SER A 693 22.98 17.68 14.31
N ASP A 694 23.32 18.85 13.77
CA ASP A 694 23.26 20.14 14.47
C ASP A 694 21.99 20.92 14.09
N ALA A 695 21.81 22.11 14.68
CA ALA A 695 20.64 22.93 14.40
C ALA A 695 20.66 23.57 13.00
N SER A 696 21.85 23.84 12.45
CA SER A 696 22.02 24.51 11.14
C SER A 696 21.59 23.60 10.00
N ASP A 697 22.06 22.35 9.96
CA ASP A 697 21.64 21.38 8.95
C ASP A 697 20.14 21.07 9.06
N MET A 698 19.64 20.96 10.30
CA MET A 698 18.21 20.77 10.53
C MET A 698 17.37 21.94 10.03
N ALA A 699 17.89 23.18 10.09
CA ALA A 699 17.23 24.35 9.53
C ALA A 699 17.06 24.25 8.02
N VAL A 700 18.08 23.73 7.31
CA VAL A 700 17.98 23.49 5.87
C VAL A 700 16.92 22.43 5.57
N LEU A 701 16.92 21.32 6.32
CA LEU A 701 15.91 20.26 6.12
C LEU A 701 14.49 20.72 6.44
N THR A 702 14.28 21.58 7.43
CA THR A 702 12.96 22.19 7.66
C THR A 702 12.61 23.23 6.59
N GLN A 703 13.59 23.96 6.07
CA GLN A 703 13.38 24.86 4.93
C GLN A 703 13.00 24.10 3.66
N VAL A 704 13.54 22.90 3.40
CA VAL A 704 13.10 22.01 2.30
C VAL A 704 11.59 21.74 2.40
N LEU A 705 11.06 21.51 3.61
CA LEU A 705 9.62 21.31 3.85
C LEU A 705 8.82 22.60 3.62
N LEU A 706 9.29 23.75 4.12
CA LEU A 706 8.66 25.06 3.86
C LEU A 706 8.66 25.41 2.36
N ASN A 707 9.72 25.03 1.65
CA ASN A 707 9.87 25.18 0.20
C ASN A 707 9.04 24.18 -0.60
N ARG A 708 8.38 23.24 0.06
CA ARG A 708 7.58 22.16 -0.54
C ARG A 708 8.40 21.19 -1.39
N GLY A 709 9.66 20.96 -1.05
CA GLY A 709 10.42 19.80 -1.54
C GLY A 709 11.81 20.03 -2.12
N GLY A 710 12.39 21.23 -2.00
CA GLY A 710 13.76 21.47 -2.45
C GLY A 710 14.44 22.67 -1.81
N TYR A 711 15.70 22.89 -2.17
CA TYR A 711 16.57 23.96 -1.64
C TYR A 711 17.64 24.32 -2.68
N GLY A 712 17.71 25.60 -3.08
CA GLY A 712 18.55 26.01 -4.21
C GLY A 712 18.14 25.30 -5.51
N GLU A 713 19.12 24.83 -6.29
CA GLU A 713 18.86 24.07 -7.52
C GLU A 713 18.51 22.60 -7.27
N GLN A 714 18.46 22.13 -6.02
CA GLN A 714 18.24 20.73 -5.67
C GLN A 714 16.78 20.45 -5.30
N GLN A 715 16.14 19.53 -6.01
CA GLN A 715 14.85 18.96 -5.61
C GLN A 715 15.08 17.65 -4.84
N VAL A 716 14.44 17.52 -3.68
CA VAL A 716 14.50 16.28 -2.88
C VAL A 716 13.25 15.43 -3.11
N PHE A 717 12.08 16.05 -3.15
CA PHE A 717 10.80 15.39 -3.45
C PHE A 717 9.81 16.36 -4.08
N ALA A 718 8.83 15.83 -4.83
CA ALA A 718 7.81 16.66 -5.46
C ALA A 718 6.83 17.25 -4.43
N PRO A 719 6.31 18.48 -4.66
CA PRO A 719 5.32 19.10 -3.78
C PRO A 719 4.07 18.23 -3.54
N SER A 720 3.61 17.52 -4.57
CA SER A 720 2.46 16.62 -4.47
C SER A 720 2.69 15.40 -3.58
N VAL A 721 3.94 14.97 -3.42
CA VAL A 721 4.31 13.90 -2.47
C VAL A 721 4.26 14.45 -1.05
N LEU A 722 4.85 15.63 -0.80
CA LEU A 722 4.76 16.28 0.51
C LEU A 722 3.31 16.51 0.94
N ASP A 723 2.43 16.95 0.03
CA ASP A 723 1.01 17.16 0.33
C ASP A 723 0.33 15.88 0.83
N GLN A 724 0.71 14.71 0.29
CA GLN A 724 0.20 13.43 0.76
C GLN A 724 0.76 13.05 2.13
N PHE A 725 2.03 13.33 2.38
CA PHE A 725 2.67 13.00 3.65
C PHE A 725 2.24 13.90 4.80
N SER A 726 1.99 15.17 4.52
CA SER A 726 1.52 16.13 5.51
C SER A 726 0.02 16.05 5.73
N LYS A 727 -0.77 15.48 4.80
CA LYS A 727 -2.23 15.29 4.94
C LYS A 727 -2.58 14.48 6.20
N ALA A 728 -3.68 14.87 6.84
CA ALA A 728 -4.18 14.26 8.07
C ALA A 728 -4.71 12.87 7.75
N SER A 729 -4.39 11.91 8.60
CA SER A 729 -4.96 10.56 8.54
C SER A 729 -6.45 10.62 8.81
N ASP A 730 -7.22 9.81 8.09
CA ASP A 730 -8.68 9.71 8.28
C ASP A 730 -9.06 9.17 9.67
N MET A 731 -8.15 8.45 10.34
CA MET A 731 -8.39 7.87 11.67
C MET A 731 -7.91 8.75 12.83
N ASP A 732 -6.91 9.61 12.61
CA ASP A 732 -6.31 10.43 13.65
C ASP A 732 -5.74 11.70 13.00
N ILE A 733 -6.39 12.83 13.24
CA ILE A 733 -6.01 14.12 12.64
C ILE A 733 -4.64 14.62 13.10
N THR A 734 -4.09 14.03 14.17
CA THR A 734 -2.77 14.34 14.71
C THR A 734 -1.64 13.54 14.04
N LEU A 735 -1.97 12.73 13.01
CA LEU A 735 -1.05 11.94 12.22
C LEU A 735 -1.10 12.33 10.73
N GLY A 736 0.05 12.30 10.08
CA GLY A 736 0.18 12.19 8.62
C GLY A 736 0.92 10.90 8.27
N LEU A 737 1.44 10.80 7.03
CA LEU A 737 2.33 9.68 6.69
C LEU A 737 3.70 9.92 7.35
N GLY A 738 3.93 9.25 8.48
CA GLY A 738 5.09 9.40 9.34
C GLY A 738 5.06 10.63 10.25
N TRP A 739 4.50 11.75 9.80
CA TRP A 739 4.50 13.01 10.56
C TRP A 739 3.52 13.00 11.75
N ARG A 740 3.90 13.69 12.84
CA ARG A 740 2.91 14.22 13.78
C ARG A 740 2.38 15.55 13.25
N ARG A 741 1.11 15.83 13.51
CA ARG A 741 0.44 17.08 13.19
C ARG A 741 -0.06 17.78 14.45
N ALA A 742 -0.16 19.10 14.43
CA ALA A 742 -0.77 19.86 15.53
C ALA A 742 -2.22 19.42 15.81
N GLY A 743 -2.94 18.97 14.77
CA GLY A 743 -4.27 18.38 14.88
C GLY A 743 -5.28 19.34 15.51
N ASN A 744 -5.35 20.58 15.02
CA ASN A 744 -6.22 21.63 15.56
C ASN A 744 -6.04 21.88 17.06
N GLY A 745 -4.80 21.78 17.56
CA GLY A 745 -4.45 22.03 18.96
C GLY A 745 -4.50 20.80 19.87
N GLU A 746 -4.90 19.63 19.37
CA GLU A 746 -4.89 18.37 20.14
C GLU A 746 -3.48 17.99 20.63
N ARG A 747 -2.43 18.39 19.89
CA ARG A 747 -1.02 18.21 20.28
C ARG A 747 -0.35 19.46 20.83
N ARG A 748 -1.06 20.30 21.58
CA ARG A 748 -0.50 21.52 22.21
C ARG A 748 0.76 21.30 23.05
N TRP A 749 0.94 20.11 23.63
CA TRP A 749 2.14 19.78 24.39
C TRP A 749 3.41 19.69 23.49
N HIS A 750 3.25 19.42 22.20
CA HIS A 750 4.33 19.42 21.21
C HIS A 750 4.36 20.75 20.45
N PHE A 751 3.24 21.16 19.87
CA PHE A 751 3.18 22.27 18.91
C PHE A 751 2.85 23.63 19.53
N GLY A 752 2.54 23.69 20.83
CA GLY A 752 1.94 24.88 21.44
C GLY A 752 0.48 25.09 20.98
N PRO A 753 -0.22 26.08 21.55
CA PRO A 753 -1.63 26.37 21.24
C PRO A 753 -1.82 27.22 19.98
N TYR A 754 -0.74 27.81 19.45
CA TYR A 754 -0.78 28.76 18.33
C TYR A 754 -0.48 28.14 16.96
N ALA A 755 0.02 26.90 16.94
CA ALA A 755 0.32 26.20 15.70
C ALA A 755 -0.92 26.03 14.83
N SER A 756 -0.75 26.23 13.53
CA SER A 756 -1.82 26.02 12.56
C SER A 756 -2.18 24.54 12.45
N PRO A 757 -3.37 24.22 11.90
CA PRO A 757 -3.71 22.84 11.53
C PRO A 757 -2.69 22.19 10.61
N GLN A 758 -1.95 22.97 9.80
CA GLN A 758 -0.98 22.51 8.81
C GLN A 758 0.38 22.19 9.42
N ALA A 759 0.63 22.55 10.68
CA ALA A 759 1.89 22.30 11.34
C ALA A 759 2.19 20.80 11.47
N ILE A 760 3.37 20.41 11.01
CA ILE A 760 3.93 19.05 11.09
C ILE A 760 5.24 19.05 11.87
N GLY A 761 5.62 17.90 12.42
CA GLY A 761 6.88 17.79 13.14
C GLY A 761 7.04 16.45 13.85
N HIS A 762 8.09 16.34 14.67
CA HIS A 762 8.29 15.17 15.52
C HIS A 762 9.14 15.51 16.75
N THR A 763 9.03 14.67 17.78
CA THR A 763 9.87 14.75 18.98
C THR A 763 10.85 13.58 19.05
N GLY A 764 11.93 13.73 19.81
CA GLY A 764 12.94 12.71 20.06
C GLY A 764 13.06 12.41 21.54
N TRP A 765 13.28 11.13 21.88
CA TRP A 765 13.45 10.68 23.26
C TRP A 765 14.53 11.45 24.02
N THR A 766 15.61 11.81 23.31
CA THR A 766 16.79 12.52 23.82
C THR A 766 16.54 13.98 24.18
N GLY A 767 15.39 14.55 23.78
CA GLY A 767 15.04 15.95 24.03
C GLY A 767 14.92 16.82 22.78
N THR A 768 14.96 16.24 21.58
CA THR A 768 14.89 16.99 20.32
C THR A 768 13.45 17.22 19.87
N VAL A 769 13.17 18.38 19.29
CA VAL A 769 11.85 18.76 18.75
C VAL A 769 12.01 19.51 17.45
N THR A 770 11.17 19.15 16.48
CA THR A 770 10.97 19.91 15.26
C THR A 770 9.50 20.28 15.09
N VAL A 771 9.27 21.51 14.61
CA VAL A 771 7.98 22.01 14.17
C VAL A 771 8.20 22.74 12.85
N VAL A 772 7.36 22.45 11.85
CA VAL A 772 7.30 23.16 10.57
C VAL A 772 5.85 23.55 10.35
N ASP A 773 5.59 24.84 10.29
CA ASP A 773 4.26 25.41 10.08
C ASP A 773 4.23 26.20 8.76
N PRO A 774 3.76 25.59 7.67
CA PRO A 774 3.69 26.24 6.36
C PRO A 774 2.75 27.45 6.32
N GLU A 775 1.78 27.54 7.23
CA GLU A 775 0.80 28.63 7.25
C GLU A 775 1.46 29.94 7.71
N TYR A 776 2.37 29.85 8.68
CA TYR A 776 3.14 31.00 9.18
C TYR A 776 4.53 31.12 8.56
N ASP A 777 4.88 30.24 7.62
CA ASP A 777 6.24 30.06 7.09
C ASP A 777 7.32 30.01 8.20
N LEU A 778 7.05 29.17 9.20
CA LEU A 778 7.81 29.07 10.44
C LEU A 778 8.39 27.67 10.58
N ALA A 779 9.66 27.56 10.96
CA ALA A 779 10.23 26.31 11.45
C ALA A 779 10.98 26.52 12.77
N ILE A 780 10.85 25.55 13.66
CA ILE A 780 11.48 25.54 14.99
C ILE A 780 12.27 24.26 15.12
N VAL A 781 13.55 24.40 15.46
CA VAL A 781 14.47 23.30 15.78
C VAL A 781 14.98 23.52 17.19
N LEU A 782 14.53 22.69 18.13
CA LEU A 782 14.98 22.70 19.52
C LEU A 782 15.71 21.40 19.81
N LEU A 783 17.01 21.46 20.01
CA LEU A 783 17.85 20.30 20.31
C LEU A 783 18.35 20.39 21.74
N THR A 784 18.02 19.40 22.57
CA THR A 784 18.47 19.37 23.96
C THR A 784 19.10 18.02 24.29
N ASN A 785 19.86 18.01 25.38
CA ASN A 785 20.36 16.80 26.03
C ASN A 785 19.55 16.47 27.29
N ARG A 786 18.21 16.48 27.17
CA ARG A 786 17.25 16.24 28.27
C ARG A 786 17.56 15.00 29.11
N ARG A 787 18.08 13.94 28.47
CA ARG A 787 18.40 12.67 29.14
C ARG A 787 19.71 12.71 29.94
N HIS A 788 20.52 13.76 29.81
CA HIS A 788 21.80 13.92 30.53
C HIS A 788 21.59 14.49 31.93
N THR A 789 20.64 13.90 32.64
CA THR A 789 20.22 14.25 33.99
C THR A 789 20.10 12.99 34.84
N PRO A 790 20.15 13.08 36.18
CA PRO A 790 19.90 11.94 37.05
C PRO A 790 18.55 11.27 36.79
N VAL A 791 18.52 9.96 37.00
CA VAL A 791 17.28 9.18 37.02
C VAL A 791 16.60 9.36 38.37
N VAL A 792 15.30 9.63 38.35
CA VAL A 792 14.45 9.87 39.52
C VAL A 792 13.39 8.79 39.65
N ASP A 793 12.99 8.47 40.88
CA ASP A 793 11.90 7.53 41.13
C ASP A 793 10.56 8.28 41.02
N LEU A 794 9.58 7.68 40.35
CA LEU A 794 8.24 8.27 40.17
C LEU A 794 7.23 7.63 41.14
N GLU A 795 6.98 6.32 40.99
CA GLU A 795 6.12 5.47 41.82
C GLU A 795 6.70 4.03 41.84
N GLU A 796 6.10 3.07 42.58
CA GLU A 796 6.62 1.70 42.69
C GLU A 796 7.01 1.11 41.32
N ASP A 797 8.30 0.72 41.20
CA ASP A 797 8.96 0.17 40.01
C ASP A 797 8.99 1.07 38.75
N LEU A 798 8.60 2.35 38.85
CA LEU A 798 8.67 3.33 37.75
C LEU A 798 9.75 4.39 38.00
N TYR A 799 10.58 4.63 36.99
CA TYR A 799 11.61 5.67 36.99
C TYR A 799 11.44 6.64 35.83
N GLY A 800 11.92 7.87 36.02
CA GLY A 800 11.96 8.93 35.02
C GLY A 800 13.31 9.63 35.00
N PHE A 801 13.45 10.67 34.19
CA PHE A 801 14.63 11.53 34.20
C PHE A 801 14.26 12.88 34.80
N LYS A 802 15.15 13.46 35.61
CA LYS A 802 14.95 14.80 36.17
C LYS A 802 14.66 15.83 35.07
N GLY A 803 15.25 15.67 33.88
CA GLY A 803 15.00 16.50 32.70
C GLY A 803 13.55 16.53 32.19
N ASP A 804 12.71 15.56 32.54
CA ASP A 804 11.28 15.52 32.14
C ASP A 804 10.39 16.44 32.99
N GLU A 805 10.90 16.92 34.13
CA GLU A 805 10.16 17.79 35.04
C GLU A 805 10.16 19.26 34.58
N PHE A 806 11.09 19.63 33.72
CA PHE A 806 11.28 21.00 33.21
C PHE A 806 10.39 21.30 32.01
N GLU A 807 9.98 22.56 31.86
CA GLU A 807 9.20 23.06 30.75
C GLU A 807 9.95 22.94 29.41
N LEU A 808 11.27 23.16 29.41
CA LEU A 808 12.14 22.91 28.27
C LEU A 808 12.13 21.44 27.83
N GLY A 809 11.93 20.51 28.76
CA GLY A 809 11.75 19.08 28.47
C GLY A 809 10.33 18.68 28.06
N ARG A 810 9.33 19.54 28.30
CA ARG A 810 7.91 19.34 27.96
C ARG A 810 7.49 20.04 26.68
N TYR A 811 8.33 20.94 26.16
CA TYR A 811 8.28 21.59 24.86
C TYR A 811 7.16 22.63 24.69
N GLY A 812 5.92 22.32 25.04
CA GLY A 812 4.75 23.16 24.71
C GLY A 812 4.90 24.63 25.10
N SER A 813 5.41 24.92 26.29
CA SER A 813 5.66 26.28 26.77
C SER A 813 6.73 27.02 25.95
N ILE A 814 7.83 26.33 25.61
CA ILE A 814 8.89 26.87 24.77
C ILE A 814 8.38 27.21 23.37
N ILE A 815 7.65 26.28 22.76
CA ILE A 815 7.06 26.48 21.44
C ILE A 815 6.04 27.64 21.47
N SER A 816 5.24 27.74 22.53
CA SER A 816 4.27 28.84 22.70
C SER A 816 4.95 30.21 22.71
N LEU A 817 6.02 30.39 23.50
CA LEU A 817 6.76 31.65 23.56
C LEU A 817 7.43 32.01 22.22
N ILE A 818 7.82 31.01 21.41
CA ILE A 818 8.33 31.26 20.06
C ILE A 818 7.22 31.77 19.15
N TYR A 819 6.04 31.16 19.17
CA TYR A 819 4.88 31.67 18.43
C TYR A 819 4.50 33.08 18.88
N GLU A 820 4.48 33.35 20.18
CA GLU A 820 4.19 34.70 20.70
C GLU A 820 5.21 35.72 20.18
N ALA A 821 6.50 35.40 20.20
CA ALA A 821 7.55 36.26 19.67
C ALA A 821 7.37 36.54 18.16
N VAL A 822 6.93 35.53 17.39
CA VAL A 822 6.76 35.63 15.93
C VAL A 822 5.44 36.30 15.52
N LEU A 823 4.34 36.01 16.22
CA LEU A 823 2.98 36.45 15.88
C LEU A 823 2.58 37.79 16.49
N SER A 824 3.27 38.27 17.53
CA SER A 824 2.95 39.54 18.22
C SER A 824 3.28 40.80 17.41
N ARG A 825 3.41 40.67 16.08
CA ARG A 825 4.01 41.66 15.23
C ARG A 825 3.10 42.24 14.15
#